data_AF-A0A0G1D1Z8-F1
#
_entry.id   AF-A0A0G1D1Z8-F1
#
_cell.length_a   1.000
_cell.length_b   1.000
_cell.length_c   1.000
_cell.angle_alpha   90.00
_cell.angle_beta   90.00
_cell.angle_gamma   90.00
#
_symmetry.space_group_name_H-M   'P 1'
#
loop_
_entity.id
_entity.type
_entity.pdbx_description
1 polymer ?
#
loop_
_entity_poly.entity_id
_entity_poly.type
_entity_poly.pdbx_seq_one_letter_code
_entity_poly.pdbx_strand_id
1 'polypeptide(L)'
;MATYEPGEDSDRDIPKTIEFDRNYNPYDDLRLVSDIPKLAYGIVPPDELDRAKALTTLKKHGYDLSLIGAKVELYGEGKFRVKIEEDKKEKFQEFVDEVKRVRDSINENTEFPGNTPVLNELNIGKGNIVSETETTTTERSKLPNTDGGVYLGEDAVRSGINLTELSSNEKRSSLERTLTFDVIARVLTSPEGAFLELDVRTRKDEGWVMEKRKVELNLHSFEDDEDGEVFKALAKHFWKEMAVHGMEVPPKEAGKGPTLLKYSDADGELCVRLMREAGIDTKDVQFVKKGGFAEGKVTMDSGEKNGIFVEIIPEMVDGVLTWKVTTRIDHHGGGDNARASAAGQVYEALVNLGFLEKRPAYDMAVKFLDAIDSGDIPGFLNKDDMEEYFRNTYAKTLYGLERFLSGEDIVRFFKMKGNHDPLSELSEKQKEVIDTKTFVKARTGETKIDKKISQVQADVDRSILVIEQLVAQGFVIESEKYGKILIDIGGNIPLSSKAARLMGFDGYVNWKPDDNFFMVATNADNEIELSDGFKVRNMWLKKDKEQMILGLDEIIRELVPKDGLTSEGIEKYLREGIGPTIVIEVKEPEKPIWYDGIEKDLRIVSWLDEQLSKEEIESRPAALERLNKNKKFPKLSQNPEDKREDLNRQRVRAALEYLSNDQVSDYAKKYFDSKAKAVDYLKSIGIEEKKEEGSEKVEEKVEQTLPIDETGRTKYWEKGGEQVKGSAWEEDPLIKEISTKANSVTWAELVKIIYEMTDEIKRRNMILHLRNAAKMMGDKARQDTDPDWVLYRKLLISLGVEI
;
A
#
# COMPACT_ATOMS: atom_id res chain seq x y z
N MET A 1 4.52 25.26 -19.58
CA MET A 1 4.82 26.33 -18.60
C MET A 1 3.54 27.09 -18.35
N ALA A 2 3.22 27.44 -17.10
CA ALA A 2 2.07 28.30 -16.80
C ALA A 2 2.56 29.76 -16.73
N THR A 3 2.15 30.58 -17.70
CA THR A 3 2.34 32.04 -17.64
C THR A 3 1.35 32.63 -16.64
N TYR A 4 1.83 32.96 -15.46
CA TYR A 4 1.07 33.75 -14.48
C TYR A 4 1.01 35.20 -14.97
N GLU A 5 -0.12 35.62 -15.53
CA GLU A 5 -0.40 37.02 -15.83
C GLU A 5 -0.93 37.71 -14.56
N PRO A 6 -0.19 38.67 -13.96
CA PRO A 6 -0.72 39.46 -12.87
C PRO A 6 -1.74 40.45 -13.43
N GLY A 7 -2.99 40.39 -12.98
CA GLY A 7 -4.04 41.30 -13.44
C GLY A 7 -3.71 42.77 -13.14
N GLU A 8 -3.90 43.65 -14.12
CA GLU A 8 -3.76 45.11 -13.98
C GLU A 8 -4.91 45.73 -13.16
N ASP A 9 -4.96 45.46 -11.86
CA ASP A 9 -5.84 46.20 -10.93
C ASP A 9 -5.01 46.89 -9.83
N SER A 10 -4.71 48.16 -10.10
CA SER A 10 -3.93 49.04 -9.22
C SER A 10 -4.76 49.54 -8.02
N ASP A 11 -4.21 49.43 -6.82
CA ASP A 11 -4.45 50.31 -5.66
C ASP A 11 -5.92 50.74 -5.43
N ARG A 12 -6.84 49.76 -5.34
CA ARG A 12 -8.25 50.00 -5.02
C ARG A 12 -8.69 49.24 -3.78
N ASP A 13 -9.06 50.03 -2.77
CA ASP A 13 -9.85 49.70 -1.57
C ASP A 13 -9.71 48.26 -1.04
N ILE A 14 -8.69 48.05 -0.20
CA ILE A 14 -8.64 46.90 0.72
C ILE A 14 -9.96 46.89 1.53
N PRO A 15 -10.73 45.79 1.56
CA PRO A 15 -11.96 45.70 2.34
C PRO A 15 -11.70 46.02 3.82
N LYS A 16 -12.40 47.02 4.37
CA LYS A 16 -12.14 47.59 5.71
C LYS A 16 -12.42 46.63 6.89
N THR A 17 -12.80 45.39 6.62
CA THR A 17 -13.05 44.32 7.58
C THR A 17 -12.62 42.98 6.99
N ILE A 18 -11.32 42.71 6.97
CA ILE A 18 -10.80 41.33 6.92
C ILE A 18 -10.83 40.81 8.36
N GLU A 19 -11.46 39.65 8.60
CA GLU A 19 -11.35 38.99 9.90
C GLU A 19 -9.92 38.45 10.06
N PHE A 20 -9.21 38.97 11.07
CA PHE A 20 -7.84 38.59 11.36
C PHE A 20 -7.82 37.15 11.89
N ASP A 21 -7.20 36.23 11.14
CA ASP A 21 -6.94 34.87 11.62
C ASP A 21 -5.96 34.93 12.80
N ARG A 22 -6.48 34.65 14.00
CA ARG A 22 -5.72 34.72 15.26
C ARG A 22 -4.80 33.53 15.49
N ASN A 23 -4.88 32.50 14.65
CA ASN A 23 -4.07 31.29 14.75
C ASN A 23 -2.86 31.31 13.80
N TYR A 24 -2.82 32.23 12.83
CA TYR A 24 -1.69 32.41 11.93
C TYR A 24 -0.55 33.19 12.61
N ASN A 25 0.57 32.53 12.86
CA ASN A 25 1.80 33.17 13.32
C ASN A 25 2.59 33.71 12.12
N PRO A 26 2.70 35.04 11.93
CA PRO A 26 3.33 35.63 10.75
C PRO A 26 4.86 35.49 10.76
N TYR A 27 5.47 35.11 11.88
CA TYR A 27 6.91 35.23 12.11
C TYR A 27 7.78 34.44 11.11
N ASP A 28 7.39 33.23 10.71
CA ASP A 28 8.20 32.43 9.79
C ASP A 28 8.20 33.01 8.36
N ASP A 29 7.07 33.60 7.91
CA ASP A 29 6.98 34.34 6.64
C ASP A 29 7.73 35.69 6.71
N LEU A 30 7.64 36.42 7.83
CA LEU A 30 8.40 37.66 8.05
C LEU A 30 9.91 37.42 8.00
N ARG A 31 10.37 36.30 8.55
CA ARG A 31 11.76 35.83 8.49
C ARG A 31 12.19 35.55 7.04
N LEU A 32 11.33 34.93 6.22
CA LEU A 32 11.60 34.68 4.79
C LEU A 32 11.70 36.00 4.00
N VAL A 33 10.73 36.91 4.14
CA VAL A 33 10.76 38.24 3.47
C VAL A 33 12.04 39.01 3.85
N SER A 34 12.45 38.94 5.12
CA SER A 34 13.64 39.59 5.68
C SER A 34 14.99 39.02 5.20
N ASP A 35 15.02 37.98 4.36
CA ASP A 35 16.24 37.28 3.93
C ASP A 35 17.03 36.63 5.09
N ILE A 36 16.31 36.20 6.14
CA ILE A 36 16.92 35.63 7.34
C ILE A 36 16.90 34.09 7.26
N PRO A 37 18.07 33.41 7.20
CA PRO A 37 18.12 31.96 7.13
C PRO A 37 17.57 31.30 8.40
N LYS A 38 17.01 30.09 8.26
CA LYS A 38 16.55 29.28 9.39
C LYS A 38 17.75 28.54 9.98
N LEU A 39 18.05 28.77 11.27
CA LEU A 39 19.32 28.41 11.92
C LEU A 39 19.77 26.94 11.73
N ALA A 40 18.84 26.00 11.55
CA ALA A 40 19.12 24.59 11.33
C ALA A 40 19.80 24.24 9.98
N TYR A 41 19.76 25.13 8.98
CA TYR A 41 20.19 24.85 7.59
C TYR A 41 21.47 25.59 7.14
N GLY A 42 22.16 26.27 8.06
CA GLY A 42 23.38 27.01 7.76
C GLY A 42 23.15 28.34 7.03
N ILE A 43 24.21 28.91 6.44
CA ILE A 43 24.21 30.25 5.84
C ILE A 43 23.73 30.19 4.37
N VAL A 44 22.55 29.60 4.16
CA VAL A 44 21.86 29.61 2.86
C VAL A 44 20.68 30.57 2.96
N PRO A 45 20.69 31.72 2.27
CA PRO A 45 19.54 32.63 2.26
C PRO A 45 18.31 31.94 1.65
N PRO A 46 17.07 32.27 2.08
CA PRO A 46 15.85 31.76 1.47
C PRO A 46 15.80 32.03 -0.04
N ASP A 47 15.27 31.09 -0.83
CA ASP A 47 15.14 31.30 -2.27
C ASP A 47 14.05 32.32 -2.62
N GLU A 48 14.22 33.01 -3.75
CA GLU A 48 13.33 34.09 -4.18
C GLU A 48 11.87 33.68 -4.41
N LEU A 49 11.59 32.39 -4.65
CA LEU A 49 10.21 31.90 -4.80
C LEU A 49 9.54 31.77 -3.43
N ASP A 50 10.23 31.20 -2.43
CA ASP A 50 9.72 31.14 -1.05
C ASP A 50 9.60 32.54 -0.42
N ARG A 51 10.54 33.46 -0.73
CA ARG A 51 10.41 34.88 -0.34
C ARG A 51 9.18 35.55 -0.98
N ALA A 52 8.89 35.26 -2.25
CA ALA A 52 7.70 35.77 -2.94
C ALA A 52 6.38 35.15 -2.44
N LYS A 53 6.36 33.85 -2.10
CA LYS A 53 5.23 33.19 -1.43
C LYS A 53 4.94 33.86 -0.09
N ALA A 54 5.94 34.00 0.78
CA ALA A 54 5.80 34.62 2.10
C ALA A 54 5.24 36.05 2.03
N LEU A 55 5.75 36.86 1.09
CA LEU A 55 5.25 38.22 0.84
C LEU A 55 3.77 38.23 0.40
N THR A 56 3.35 37.20 -0.35
CA THR A 56 1.96 37.01 -0.78
C THR A 56 1.06 36.53 0.36
N THR A 57 1.53 35.60 1.20
CA THR A 57 0.82 35.11 2.40
C THR A 57 0.57 36.26 3.38
N LEU A 58 1.59 37.05 3.70
CA LEU A 58 1.44 38.20 4.60
C LEU A 58 0.44 39.24 4.04
N LYS A 59 0.49 39.55 2.73
CA LYS A 59 -0.51 40.43 2.11
C LYS A 59 -1.93 39.86 2.18
N LYS A 60 -2.10 38.53 2.02
CA LYS A 60 -3.38 37.83 2.17
C LYS A 60 -3.93 37.90 3.60
N HIS A 61 -3.06 37.85 4.62
CA HIS A 61 -3.43 38.02 6.03
C HIS A 61 -3.54 39.51 6.46
N GLY A 62 -3.49 40.46 5.52
CA GLY A 62 -3.78 41.88 5.75
C GLY A 62 -2.60 42.73 6.22
N TYR A 63 -1.37 42.23 6.14
CA TYR A 63 -0.15 42.98 6.50
C TYR A 63 0.30 43.89 5.34
N ASP A 64 0.41 45.21 5.59
CA ASP A 64 0.72 46.20 4.55
C ASP A 64 2.24 46.36 4.31
N LEU A 65 2.81 45.41 3.56
CA LEU A 65 4.24 45.40 3.23
C LEU A 65 4.68 46.55 2.30
N SER A 66 3.77 47.42 1.82
CA SER A 66 4.15 48.66 1.14
C SER A 66 4.85 49.65 2.08
N LEU A 67 4.56 49.59 3.39
CA LEU A 67 5.18 50.43 4.41
C LEU A 67 6.69 50.20 4.55
N ILE A 68 7.18 49.02 4.14
CA ILE A 68 8.61 48.66 4.05
C ILE A 68 9.12 48.59 2.60
N GLY A 69 8.30 48.98 1.62
CA GLY A 69 8.65 49.00 0.19
C GLY A 69 8.93 47.64 -0.44
N ALA A 70 8.50 46.54 0.18
CA ALA A 70 8.78 45.18 -0.29
C ALA A 70 7.66 44.70 -1.23
N LYS A 71 8.01 44.32 -2.46
CA LYS A 71 7.06 43.81 -3.46
C LYS A 71 7.64 42.68 -4.32
N VAL A 72 6.77 41.78 -4.77
CA VAL A 72 7.15 40.79 -5.79
C VAL A 72 7.28 41.49 -7.15
N GLU A 73 8.36 41.21 -7.87
CA GLU A 73 8.57 41.61 -9.26
C GLU A 73 8.84 40.36 -10.12
N LEU A 74 8.22 40.28 -11.30
CA LEU A 74 8.54 39.24 -12.29
C LEU A 74 9.86 39.60 -12.99
N TYR A 75 10.81 38.66 -13.02
CA TYR A 75 12.13 38.84 -13.64
C TYR A 75 12.45 37.67 -14.59
N GLY A 76 11.91 37.75 -15.80
CA GLY A 76 11.95 36.68 -16.80
C GLY A 76 10.76 35.73 -16.70
N GLU A 77 10.66 34.80 -17.65
CA GLU A 77 9.53 33.88 -17.77
C GLU A 77 9.39 33.00 -16.52
N GLY A 78 8.25 33.11 -15.83
CA GLY A 78 7.91 32.30 -14.66
C GLY A 78 8.76 32.54 -13.41
N LYS A 79 9.61 33.58 -13.36
CA LYS A 79 10.51 33.83 -12.23
C LYS A 79 10.14 35.08 -11.47
N PHE A 80 10.07 34.94 -10.15
CA PHE A 80 9.76 36.02 -9.20
C PHE A 80 11.00 36.43 -8.43
N ARG A 81 11.02 37.67 -7.93
CA ARG A 81 11.97 38.17 -6.94
C ARG A 81 11.33 39.17 -5.99
N VAL A 82 11.84 39.29 -4.77
CA VAL A 82 11.46 40.38 -3.85
C VAL A 82 12.31 41.61 -4.13
N LYS A 83 11.66 42.67 -4.59
CA LYS A 83 12.26 43.99 -4.85
C LYS A 83 11.90 44.95 -3.73
N ILE A 84 12.91 45.65 -3.23
CA ILE A 84 12.77 46.73 -2.25
C ILE A 84 12.82 48.08 -2.98
N GLU A 85 11.90 48.98 -2.65
CA GLU A 85 11.86 50.33 -3.23
C GLU A 85 12.99 51.22 -2.71
N GLU A 86 13.56 52.05 -3.60
CA GLU A 86 14.81 52.77 -3.35
C GLU A 86 14.70 53.76 -2.19
N ASP A 87 13.57 54.46 -2.07
CA ASP A 87 13.25 55.39 -0.97
C ASP A 87 12.79 54.69 0.32
N LYS A 88 12.65 53.36 0.30
CA LYS A 88 12.22 52.53 1.44
C LYS A 88 13.33 51.67 2.03
N LYS A 89 14.51 51.59 1.40
CA LYS A 89 15.62 50.72 1.83
C LYS A 89 16.02 50.87 3.29
N GLU A 90 16.05 52.09 3.81
CA GLU A 90 16.37 52.36 5.22
C GLU A 90 15.33 51.73 6.16
N LYS A 91 14.04 51.95 5.88
CA LYS A 91 12.92 51.35 6.63
C LYS A 91 12.79 49.84 6.45
N PHE A 92 13.16 49.30 5.29
CA PHE A 92 13.30 47.85 5.10
C PHE A 92 14.45 47.28 5.96
N GLN A 93 15.56 48.00 6.10
CA GLN A 93 16.65 47.58 6.98
C GLN A 93 16.23 47.63 8.46
N GLU A 94 15.49 48.67 8.89
CA GLU A 94 14.89 48.73 10.23
C GLU A 94 13.94 47.54 10.48
N PHE A 95 13.09 47.19 9.51
CA PHE A 95 12.23 46.00 9.56
C PHE A 95 13.05 44.70 9.71
N VAL A 96 14.08 44.51 8.88
CA VAL A 96 14.97 43.34 8.95
C VAL A 96 15.65 43.24 10.33
N ASP A 97 16.06 44.37 10.90
CA ASP A 97 16.70 44.42 12.21
C ASP A 97 15.72 44.37 13.40
N GLU A 98 14.42 44.59 13.16
CA GLU A 98 13.34 44.20 14.08
C GLU A 98 13.05 42.71 14.02
N VAL A 99 12.92 42.10 12.84
CA VAL A 99 12.70 40.66 12.70
C VAL A 99 13.91 39.86 13.22
N LYS A 100 15.14 40.37 13.07
CA LYS A 100 16.32 39.82 13.78
C LYS A 100 16.17 39.92 15.29
N ARG A 101 15.80 41.07 15.85
CA ARG A 101 15.60 41.22 17.31
C ARG A 101 14.49 40.32 17.84
N VAL A 102 13.40 40.14 17.10
CA VAL A 102 12.33 39.18 17.44
C VAL A 102 12.83 37.74 17.37
N ARG A 103 13.55 37.36 16.30
CA ARG A 103 14.23 36.06 16.18
C ARG A 103 15.15 35.81 17.37
N ASP A 104 15.97 36.80 17.71
CA ASP A 104 16.99 36.67 18.74
C ASP A 104 16.35 36.58 20.13
N SER A 105 15.29 37.34 20.42
CA SER A 105 14.48 37.13 21.64
C SER A 105 13.75 35.78 21.67
N ILE A 106 13.27 35.25 20.55
CA ILE A 106 12.68 33.90 20.49
C ILE A 106 13.76 32.83 20.75
N ASN A 107 14.95 32.98 20.16
CA ASN A 107 16.09 32.06 20.35
C ASN A 107 16.65 32.09 21.79
N GLU A 108 16.78 33.28 22.36
CA GLU A 108 17.25 33.52 23.73
C GLU A 108 16.15 33.30 24.78
N ASN A 109 14.90 33.08 24.34
CA ASN A 109 13.69 32.98 25.15
C ASN A 109 13.52 34.18 26.12
N THR A 110 13.85 35.38 25.64
CA THR A 110 13.72 36.65 26.37
C THR A 110 12.39 37.35 26.05
N GLU A 111 12.01 38.36 26.85
CA GLU A 111 10.79 39.13 26.56
C GLU A 111 10.83 39.71 25.14
N PHE A 112 9.77 39.45 24.36
CA PHE A 112 9.57 40.01 23.03
C PHE A 112 9.91 41.51 23.02
N PRO A 113 10.81 42.00 22.13
CA PRO A 113 11.42 43.30 22.25
C PRO A 113 10.38 44.42 22.18
N GLY A 114 10.14 45.10 23.30
CA GLY A 114 9.06 46.10 23.44
C GLY A 114 9.19 47.37 22.59
N ASN A 115 10.18 47.44 21.69
CA ASN A 115 10.41 48.55 20.76
C ASN A 115 10.65 48.01 19.34
N THR A 116 9.57 47.58 18.70
CA THR A 116 9.49 47.18 17.28
C THR A 116 8.54 48.09 16.50
N PRO A 117 8.87 49.39 16.33
CA PRO A 117 7.98 50.36 15.66
C PRO A 117 7.57 49.94 14.24
N VAL A 118 8.46 49.35 13.43
CA VAL A 118 8.13 48.99 12.04
C VAL A 118 7.19 47.79 11.98
N LEU A 119 7.39 46.76 12.82
CA LEU A 119 6.43 45.67 12.97
C LEU A 119 5.08 46.15 13.52
N ASN A 120 5.08 47.10 14.47
CA ASN A 120 3.85 47.70 14.97
C ASN A 120 3.10 48.50 13.90
N GLU A 121 3.79 49.25 13.05
CA GLU A 121 3.18 49.96 11.89
C GLU A 121 2.61 48.97 10.86
N LEU A 122 3.25 47.82 10.66
CA LEU A 122 2.73 46.71 9.85
C LEU A 122 1.53 45.97 10.50
N ASN A 123 1.07 46.38 11.70
CA ASN A 123 0.05 45.69 12.52
C ASN A 123 0.48 44.29 13.03
N ILE A 124 1.79 44.08 13.20
CA ILE A 124 2.41 42.87 13.77
C ILE A 124 2.78 43.15 15.23
N GLY A 125 1.76 43.29 16.09
CA GLY A 125 1.96 43.51 17.53
C GLY A 125 2.34 42.23 18.29
N LYS A 126 2.84 42.38 19.53
CA LYS A 126 3.22 41.26 20.43
C LYS A 126 2.14 40.18 20.60
N GLY A 127 0.85 40.53 20.46
CA GLY A 127 -0.26 39.56 20.53
C GLY A 127 -0.46 38.69 19.28
N ASN A 128 0.20 39.00 18.17
CA ASN A 128 0.08 38.26 16.90
C ASN A 128 1.27 37.31 16.65
N ILE A 129 2.41 37.52 17.33
CA ILE A 129 3.54 36.59 17.33
C ILE A 129 3.51 35.83 18.66
N VAL A 130 2.83 34.68 18.64
CA VAL A 130 2.72 33.79 19.80
C VAL A 130 3.99 32.95 19.88
N SER A 131 4.75 33.07 20.98
CA SER A 131 5.65 32.01 21.43
C SER A 131 4.81 30.91 22.09
N GLU A 132 5.11 29.64 21.83
CA GLU A 132 4.28 28.47 22.16
C GLU A 132 4.14 28.16 23.67
N THR A 133 4.46 29.13 24.55
CA THR A 133 4.77 28.94 25.97
C THR A 133 3.80 29.61 26.95
N GLU A 134 2.89 30.51 26.53
CA GLU A 134 2.03 31.29 27.44
C GLU A 134 0.52 30.93 27.38
N THR A 135 0.10 29.85 28.04
CA THR A 135 -1.34 29.66 28.40
C THR A 135 -1.59 29.14 29.83
N THR A 136 -2.10 30.02 30.68
CA THR A 136 -2.91 29.79 31.92
C THR A 136 -2.22 29.29 33.21
N THR A 137 -2.64 29.86 34.34
CA THR A 137 -2.23 29.51 35.72
C THR A 137 -3.33 29.89 36.73
N THR A 138 -3.74 29.00 37.66
CA THR A 138 -4.52 29.37 38.85
C THR A 138 -4.48 28.36 40.02
N GLU A 139 -3.91 28.79 41.16
CA GLU A 139 -4.22 28.50 42.58
C GLU A 139 -4.69 27.12 43.15
N ARG A 140 -3.99 26.68 44.23
CA ARG A 140 -4.44 26.02 45.51
C ARG A 140 -4.16 24.52 45.86
N SER A 141 -2.95 24.29 46.37
CA SER A 141 -2.64 23.95 47.79
C SER A 141 -3.12 22.65 48.51
N LYS A 142 -2.13 22.00 49.17
CA LYS A 142 -2.12 21.25 50.47
C LYS A 142 -1.80 19.73 50.45
N LEU A 143 -0.75 19.40 51.22
CA LEU A 143 -0.29 18.08 51.73
C LEU A 143 -1.25 17.48 52.80
N PRO A 144 -1.06 16.25 53.34
CA PRO A 144 -0.03 15.21 53.04
C PRO A 144 -0.59 13.77 52.81
N ASN A 145 0.29 12.82 52.42
CA ASN A 145 0.31 11.34 52.65
C ASN A 145 -0.99 10.51 52.41
N THR A 146 -0.96 9.28 51.84
CA THR A 146 0.06 8.20 51.83
C THR A 146 0.06 7.38 50.53
N ASP A 147 1.19 6.72 50.27
CA ASP A 147 1.37 5.41 49.59
C ASP A 147 0.71 5.10 48.23
N GLY A 148 1.58 4.85 47.22
CA GLY A 148 1.34 3.81 46.22
C GLY A 148 0.74 4.24 44.87
N GLY A 149 1.58 4.71 43.95
CA GLY A 149 1.22 4.85 42.53
C GLY A 149 2.30 5.56 41.72
N VAL A 150 2.82 4.90 40.68
CA VAL A 150 3.64 5.56 39.65
C VAL A 150 2.68 5.95 38.53
N TYR A 151 2.62 7.23 38.16
CA TYR A 151 2.07 7.60 36.86
C TYR A 151 3.10 8.37 36.06
N LEU A 152 3.64 7.66 35.08
CA LEU A 152 4.42 8.19 33.99
C LEU A 152 3.49 8.46 32.81
N GLY A 153 3.89 9.50 32.05
CA GLY A 153 3.97 10.45 29.00
C GLY A 153 4.68 11.72 28.40
N GLU A 154 4.33 12.12 27.20
CA GLU A 154 3.49 11.38 26.26
C GLU A 154 4.11 11.52 24.87
N ASP A 155 5.24 10.84 24.65
CA ASP A 155 5.85 10.76 23.32
C ASP A 155 6.66 9.47 23.11
N ALA A 156 6.53 8.90 21.92
CA ALA A 156 7.09 7.59 21.56
C ALA A 156 8.45 7.69 20.85
N VAL A 157 9.37 6.78 21.16
CA VAL A 157 10.67 6.71 20.47
C VAL A 157 10.49 5.98 19.13
N ARG A 158 10.60 6.72 18.03
CA ARG A 158 10.48 6.18 16.66
C ARG A 158 11.85 6.03 15.99
N SER A 159 12.09 4.89 15.37
CA SER A 159 13.22 4.65 14.47
C SER A 159 12.75 3.96 13.20
N GLY A 160 12.90 4.63 12.06
CA GLY A 160 12.46 4.10 10.76
C GLY A 160 13.55 4.28 9.72
N ILE A 161 13.66 3.31 8.81
CA ILE A 161 14.52 3.47 7.63
C ILE A 161 13.64 3.36 6.38
N ASN A 162 13.50 4.49 5.69
CA ASN A 162 12.95 4.48 4.34
C ASN A 162 13.98 3.86 3.38
N LEU A 163 13.62 2.76 2.74
CA LEU A 163 14.54 2.01 1.86
C LEU A 163 14.67 2.62 0.46
N THR A 164 13.94 3.70 0.13
CA THR A 164 13.94 4.27 -1.23
C THR A 164 15.24 5.01 -1.61
N GLU A 165 16.00 5.50 -0.63
CA GLU A 165 17.14 6.44 -0.82
C GLU A 165 18.54 5.79 -0.80
N LEU A 166 18.65 4.54 -0.33
CA LEU A 166 19.93 3.88 -0.06
C LEU A 166 20.47 3.07 -1.26
N SER A 167 21.79 2.90 -1.39
CA SER A 167 22.37 1.94 -2.35
C SER A 167 22.10 0.48 -1.91
N SER A 168 22.25 -0.50 -2.80
CA SER A 168 21.94 -1.92 -2.48
C SER A 168 22.70 -2.47 -1.26
N ASN A 169 23.97 -2.11 -1.09
CA ASN A 169 24.75 -2.52 0.08
C ASN A 169 24.29 -1.83 1.37
N GLU A 170 23.84 -0.57 1.28
CA GLU A 170 23.31 0.19 2.42
C GLU A 170 21.91 -0.27 2.80
N LYS A 171 21.02 -0.58 1.83
CA LYS A 171 19.72 -1.22 2.07
C LYS A 171 19.90 -2.52 2.84
N ARG A 172 20.82 -3.37 2.40
CA ARG A 172 21.15 -4.65 3.04
C ARG A 172 21.52 -4.48 4.51
N SER A 173 22.50 -3.60 4.79
CA SER A 173 22.95 -3.29 6.15
C SER A 173 21.86 -2.61 6.98
N SER A 174 20.96 -1.83 6.37
CA SER A 174 19.88 -1.12 7.07
C SER A 174 18.70 -2.02 7.45
N LEU A 175 18.28 -2.94 6.57
CA LEU A 175 17.28 -3.97 6.87
C LEU A 175 17.71 -4.79 8.09
N GLU A 176 18.95 -5.26 8.05
CA GLU A 176 19.60 -6.03 9.11
C GLU A 176 19.62 -5.25 10.44
N ARG A 177 20.18 -4.03 10.44
CA ARG A 177 20.24 -3.16 11.65
C ARG A 177 18.86 -2.85 12.24
N THR A 178 17.82 -2.70 11.41
CA THR A 178 16.48 -2.34 11.89
C THR A 178 15.81 -3.50 12.62
N LEU A 179 15.87 -4.72 12.09
CA LEU A 179 15.37 -5.90 12.81
C LEU A 179 16.24 -6.27 14.01
N THR A 180 17.55 -6.03 13.95
CA THR A 180 18.42 -6.14 15.13
C THR A 180 18.01 -5.14 16.22
N PHE A 181 17.63 -3.92 15.84
CA PHE A 181 17.09 -2.93 16.77
C PHE A 181 15.73 -3.34 17.37
N ASP A 182 14.82 -3.98 16.63
CA ASP A 182 13.56 -4.51 17.21
C ASP A 182 13.84 -5.52 18.35
N VAL A 183 14.76 -6.47 18.13
CA VAL A 183 15.11 -7.47 19.15
C VAL A 183 15.78 -6.82 20.36
N ILE A 184 16.74 -5.91 20.14
CA ILE A 184 17.40 -5.16 21.22
C ILE A 184 16.39 -4.30 21.99
N ALA A 185 15.47 -3.63 21.30
CA ALA A 185 14.40 -2.86 21.93
C ALA A 185 13.52 -3.77 22.81
N ARG A 186 13.08 -4.93 22.31
CA ARG A 186 12.24 -5.86 23.09
C ARG A 186 12.94 -6.42 24.33
N VAL A 187 14.25 -6.64 24.24
CA VAL A 187 15.09 -6.95 25.40
C VAL A 187 15.11 -5.78 26.40
N LEU A 188 15.40 -4.57 25.94
CA LEU A 188 15.44 -3.36 26.78
C LEU A 188 14.09 -2.94 27.38
N THR A 189 12.97 -3.30 26.75
CA THR A 189 11.61 -3.05 27.25
C THR A 189 11.06 -4.18 28.12
N SER A 190 11.82 -5.27 28.30
CA SER A 190 11.45 -6.35 29.21
C SER A 190 11.70 -5.95 30.68
N PRO A 191 11.01 -6.57 31.66
CA PRO A 191 11.26 -6.28 33.08
C PRO A 191 12.72 -6.55 33.48
N GLU A 192 13.28 -5.69 34.34
CA GLU A 192 14.64 -5.86 34.85
C GLU A 192 14.81 -7.21 35.58
N GLY A 193 15.88 -7.94 35.27
CA GLY A 193 16.10 -9.30 35.79
C GLY A 193 15.13 -10.36 35.25
N ALA A 194 14.41 -10.08 34.16
CA ALA A 194 13.68 -11.12 33.42
C ALA A 194 14.65 -12.12 32.76
N PHE A 195 14.26 -13.38 32.72
CA PHE A 195 15.00 -14.46 32.07
C PHE A 195 14.08 -15.28 31.18
N LEU A 196 14.60 -15.73 30.04
CA LEU A 196 13.98 -16.74 29.18
C LEU A 196 14.82 -18.01 29.17
N GLU A 197 14.18 -19.17 29.26
CA GLU A 197 14.81 -20.42 28.83
C GLU A 197 14.62 -20.57 27.32
N LEU A 198 15.74 -20.56 26.60
CA LEU A 198 15.78 -20.60 25.13
C LEU A 198 16.60 -21.80 24.66
N ASP A 199 16.12 -22.49 23.63
CA ASP A 199 16.88 -23.50 22.91
C ASP A 199 17.85 -22.79 21.94
N VAL A 200 19.08 -22.54 22.41
CA VAL A 200 20.15 -21.84 21.69
C VAL A 200 21.06 -22.85 20.99
N ARG A 201 21.40 -22.60 19.73
CA ARG A 201 22.36 -23.44 19.00
C ARG A 201 23.78 -23.09 19.47
N THR A 202 24.54 -24.09 19.88
CA THR A 202 25.91 -23.92 20.39
C THR A 202 26.89 -24.77 19.57
N ARG A 203 28.04 -24.19 19.25
CA ARG A 203 29.14 -24.90 18.57
C ARG A 203 30.01 -25.64 19.59
N LYS A 204 30.33 -26.90 19.31
CA LYS A 204 31.22 -27.77 20.09
C LYS A 204 32.18 -28.50 19.14
N ASP A 205 33.14 -29.22 19.70
CA ASP A 205 34.18 -29.96 18.95
C ASP A 205 33.59 -30.95 17.93
N GLU A 206 32.46 -31.59 18.28
CA GLU A 206 31.76 -32.55 17.41
C GLU A 206 30.75 -31.89 16.44
N GLY A 207 30.62 -30.55 16.45
CA GLY A 207 29.71 -29.79 15.59
C GLY A 207 28.68 -28.97 16.37
N TRP A 208 27.53 -28.72 15.74
CA TRP A 208 26.45 -27.90 16.32
C TRP A 208 25.47 -28.75 17.14
N VAL A 209 25.17 -28.31 18.36
CA VAL A 209 24.13 -28.89 19.23
C VAL A 209 23.10 -27.82 19.61
N MET A 210 21.89 -28.25 19.99
CA MET A 210 20.91 -27.37 20.64
C MET A 210 21.05 -27.50 22.16
N GLU A 211 21.09 -26.37 22.87
CA GLU A 211 21.20 -26.34 24.33
C GLU A 211 20.15 -25.40 24.93
N LYS A 212 19.54 -25.81 26.04
CA LYS A 212 18.73 -24.89 26.85
C LYS A 212 19.64 -23.95 27.63
N ARG A 213 19.64 -22.68 27.25
CA ARG A 213 20.30 -21.59 27.98
C ARG A 213 19.24 -20.75 28.70
N LYS A 214 19.50 -20.42 29.96
CA LYS A 214 18.75 -19.38 30.68
C LYS A 214 19.39 -18.04 30.35
N VAL A 215 18.77 -17.31 29.42
CA VAL A 215 19.24 -16.03 28.91
C VAL A 215 18.55 -14.92 29.71
N GLU A 216 19.33 -14.02 30.31
CA GLU A 216 18.77 -12.79 30.91
C GLU A 216 18.33 -11.83 29.80
N LEU A 217 17.42 -10.90 30.09
CA LEU A 217 16.98 -9.88 29.13
C LEU A 217 17.66 -8.54 29.42
N ASN A 218 18.92 -8.42 29.00
CA ASN A 218 19.71 -7.19 29.07
C ASN A 218 20.69 -7.10 27.86
N LEU A 219 21.59 -6.11 27.82
CA LEU A 219 22.53 -5.97 26.70
C LEU A 219 23.71 -6.96 26.73
N HIS A 220 24.10 -7.45 27.91
CA HIS A 220 25.16 -8.46 28.08
C HIS A 220 24.80 -9.81 27.43
N SER A 221 23.51 -10.06 27.23
CA SER A 221 22.97 -11.23 26.51
C SER A 221 23.47 -11.39 25.07
N PHE A 222 24.14 -10.37 24.51
CA PHE A 222 24.75 -10.39 23.18
C PHE A 222 26.29 -10.36 23.20
N GLU A 223 26.95 -10.21 24.36
CA GLU A 223 28.42 -10.02 24.44
C GLU A 223 29.20 -11.28 24.03
N ASP A 224 28.71 -12.46 24.42
CA ASP A 224 29.29 -13.77 24.07
C ASP A 224 28.72 -14.37 22.76
N ASP A 225 27.87 -13.64 22.01
CA ASP A 225 27.09 -14.19 20.89
C ASP A 225 27.77 -14.04 19.51
N GLU A 226 29.04 -14.47 19.40
CA GLU A 226 29.85 -14.34 18.16
C GLU A 226 29.19 -14.95 16.91
N ASP A 227 28.43 -16.05 17.08
CA ASP A 227 27.70 -16.73 15.99
C ASP A 227 26.26 -16.20 15.81
N GLY A 228 25.79 -15.27 16.65
CA GLY A 228 24.46 -14.66 16.60
C GLY A 228 23.29 -15.60 16.93
N GLU A 229 23.53 -16.69 17.68
CA GLU A 229 22.53 -17.73 17.97
C GLU A 229 21.66 -17.41 19.20
N VAL A 230 22.15 -16.63 20.16
CA VAL A 230 21.32 -16.06 21.24
C VAL A 230 20.36 -15.02 20.66
N PHE A 231 20.85 -14.14 19.78
CA PHE A 231 20.06 -13.21 19.00
C PHE A 231 18.96 -13.93 18.20
N LYS A 232 19.30 -14.99 17.44
CA LYS A 232 18.31 -15.77 16.68
C LYS A 232 17.27 -16.45 17.59
N ALA A 233 17.65 -16.88 18.79
CA ALA A 233 16.72 -17.46 19.75
C ALA A 233 15.77 -16.41 20.36
N LEU A 234 16.28 -15.22 20.71
CA LEU A 234 15.49 -14.08 21.18
C LEU A 234 14.51 -13.60 20.10
N ALA A 235 14.98 -13.40 18.87
CA ALA A 235 14.14 -13.03 17.72
C ALA A 235 12.99 -14.02 17.50
N LYS A 236 13.26 -15.34 17.51
CA LYS A 236 12.22 -16.38 17.41
C LYS A 236 11.24 -16.36 18.58
N HIS A 237 11.69 -16.01 19.78
CA HIS A 237 10.81 -15.84 20.93
C HIS A 237 9.90 -14.61 20.78
N PHE A 238 10.43 -13.50 20.27
CA PHE A 238 9.71 -12.23 20.19
C PHE A 238 8.78 -12.13 18.97
N TRP A 239 9.27 -12.51 17.79
CA TRP A 239 8.54 -12.40 16.51
C TRP A 239 7.42 -13.44 16.34
N LYS A 240 7.09 -14.22 17.37
CA LYS A 240 5.90 -15.08 17.41
C LYS A 240 4.59 -14.28 17.34
N GLU A 241 4.60 -13.03 17.84
CA GLU A 241 3.42 -12.17 17.85
C GLU A 241 3.39 -11.30 16.59
N MET A 242 2.65 -11.79 15.60
CA MET A 242 2.55 -11.18 14.27
C MET A 242 1.16 -10.66 13.94
N ALA A 243 1.12 -9.71 13.01
CA ALA A 243 -0.07 -9.33 12.27
C ALA A 243 0.21 -9.26 10.76
N VAL A 244 -0.82 -9.48 9.94
CA VAL A 244 -0.85 -9.18 8.50
C VAL A 244 -2.19 -8.52 8.14
N HIS A 245 -2.31 -7.88 6.97
CA HIS A 245 -3.65 -7.47 6.53
C HIS A 245 -4.53 -8.71 6.29
N GLY A 246 -5.84 -8.55 6.49
CA GLY A 246 -6.85 -9.53 6.12
C GLY A 246 -7.60 -9.04 4.88
N MET A 247 -8.02 -9.98 4.04
CA MET A 247 -8.87 -9.66 2.90
C MET A 247 -10.22 -9.11 3.36
N GLU A 248 -10.56 -7.89 2.96
CA GLU A 248 -11.82 -7.24 3.32
C GLU A 248 -12.91 -7.54 2.29
N VAL A 249 -14.09 -8.00 2.76
CA VAL A 249 -15.28 -8.22 1.93
C VAL A 249 -16.23 -7.04 2.09
N PRO A 250 -16.69 -6.40 1.00
CA PRO A 250 -17.71 -5.36 1.05
C PRO A 250 -18.97 -5.80 1.81
N PRO A 251 -19.64 -4.88 2.52
CA PRO A 251 -20.84 -5.20 3.28
C PRO A 251 -21.98 -5.66 2.36
N LYS A 252 -22.75 -6.67 2.78
CA LYS A 252 -23.98 -7.09 2.08
C LYS A 252 -25.19 -6.19 2.31
N GLU A 253 -25.08 -5.26 3.27
CA GLU A 253 -26.14 -4.34 3.69
C GLU A 253 -25.53 -2.94 3.77
N ALA A 254 -26.19 -1.95 3.17
CA ALA A 254 -25.72 -0.56 3.20
C ALA A 254 -25.53 -0.06 4.64
N GLY A 255 -24.45 0.68 4.89
CA GLY A 255 -24.13 1.26 6.20
C GLY A 255 -23.39 0.33 7.18
N LYS A 256 -23.14 -0.95 6.85
CA LYS A 256 -22.17 -1.78 7.59
C LYS A 256 -20.75 -1.56 7.06
N GLY A 257 -19.75 -1.72 7.92
CA GLY A 257 -18.35 -1.76 7.49
C GLY A 257 -17.99 -3.05 6.75
N PRO A 258 -16.87 -3.09 6.00
CA PRO A 258 -16.37 -4.32 5.40
C PRO A 258 -16.08 -5.39 6.45
N THR A 259 -16.28 -6.65 6.07
CA THR A 259 -15.97 -7.82 6.92
C THR A 259 -14.55 -8.28 6.65
N LEU A 260 -13.70 -8.22 7.69
CA LEU A 260 -12.33 -8.70 7.61
C LEU A 260 -12.28 -10.24 7.65
N LEU A 261 -11.66 -10.86 6.64
CA LEU A 261 -11.45 -12.31 6.60
C LEU A 261 -10.15 -12.71 7.30
N LYS A 262 -10.11 -13.96 7.77
CA LYS A 262 -8.94 -14.53 8.46
C LYS A 262 -7.94 -15.19 7.48
N TYR A 263 -7.63 -14.48 6.40
CA TYR A 263 -6.54 -14.80 5.47
C TYR A 263 -6.11 -13.52 4.73
N SER A 264 -4.84 -13.47 4.29
CA SER A 264 -4.26 -12.39 3.49
C SER A 264 -4.29 -12.75 1.99
N ASP A 265 -3.98 -11.81 1.12
CA ASP A 265 -3.55 -12.13 -0.25
C ASP A 265 -2.14 -12.78 -0.26
N ALA A 266 -1.60 -13.03 -1.46
CA ALA A 266 -0.39 -13.81 -1.64
C ALA A 266 0.86 -13.23 -0.96
N ASP A 267 0.91 -11.92 -0.69
CA ASP A 267 2.09 -11.26 -0.11
C ASP A 267 2.19 -11.50 1.40
N GLY A 268 1.21 -11.06 2.18
CA GLY A 268 1.12 -11.35 3.62
C GLY A 268 1.08 -12.85 3.94
N GLU A 269 0.52 -13.69 3.05
CA GLU A 269 0.62 -15.15 3.21
C GLU A 269 2.03 -15.70 2.95
N LEU A 270 2.79 -15.11 2.01
CA LEU A 270 4.20 -15.48 1.80
C LEU A 270 5.08 -14.98 2.95
N CYS A 271 4.86 -13.76 3.47
CA CYS A 271 5.48 -13.26 4.71
C CYS A 271 5.35 -14.30 5.84
N VAL A 272 4.13 -14.75 6.12
CA VAL A 272 3.85 -15.74 7.16
C VAL A 272 4.47 -17.11 6.84
N ARG A 273 4.56 -17.53 5.56
CA ARG A 273 5.25 -18.79 5.19
C ARG A 273 6.76 -18.69 5.40
N LEU A 274 7.37 -17.54 5.09
CA LEU A 274 8.81 -17.30 5.27
C LEU A 274 9.20 -17.29 6.75
N MET A 275 8.43 -16.60 7.60
CA MET A 275 8.63 -16.63 9.06
C MET A 275 8.53 -18.06 9.62
N ARG A 276 7.59 -18.87 9.11
CA ARG A 276 7.45 -20.29 9.49
C ARG A 276 8.64 -21.15 9.07
N GLU A 277 9.19 -20.92 7.88
CA GLU A 277 10.37 -21.63 7.37
C GLU A 277 11.66 -21.22 8.09
N ALA A 278 11.72 -19.99 8.64
CA ALA A 278 12.75 -19.53 9.57
C ALA A 278 12.67 -20.19 10.97
N GLY A 279 11.60 -20.95 11.24
CA GLY A 279 11.36 -21.58 12.55
C GLY A 279 10.79 -20.63 13.60
N ILE A 280 10.13 -19.55 13.18
CA ILE A 280 9.34 -18.67 14.05
C ILE A 280 7.91 -19.25 14.14
N ASP A 281 7.28 -19.20 15.31
CA ASP A 281 5.93 -19.73 15.47
C ASP A 281 4.89 -18.80 14.84
N THR A 282 3.99 -19.33 14.03
CA THR A 282 3.02 -18.55 13.24
C THR A 282 1.56 -19.00 13.46
N LYS A 283 1.25 -19.63 14.61
CA LYS A 283 -0.12 -20.12 14.90
C LYS A 283 -1.11 -18.98 15.10
N ASP A 284 -0.71 -17.97 15.86
CA ASP A 284 -1.60 -16.92 16.38
C ASP A 284 -1.45 -15.59 15.63
N VAL A 285 -1.24 -15.66 14.31
CA VAL A 285 -1.16 -14.50 13.42
C VAL A 285 -2.49 -13.74 13.43
N GLN A 286 -2.43 -12.46 13.78
CA GLN A 286 -3.57 -11.56 13.76
C GLN A 286 -3.82 -11.03 12.34
N PHE A 287 -5.09 -10.85 11.98
CA PHE A 287 -5.47 -10.13 10.77
C PHE A 287 -5.92 -8.72 11.16
N VAL A 288 -5.32 -7.71 10.51
CA VAL A 288 -5.68 -6.29 10.63
C VAL A 288 -6.30 -5.79 9.32
N LYS A 289 -6.94 -4.61 9.33
CA LYS A 289 -7.38 -3.97 8.08
C LYS A 289 -6.17 -3.49 7.28
N LYS A 290 -6.32 -3.34 5.96
CA LYS A 290 -5.29 -2.72 5.11
C LYS A 290 -4.95 -1.31 5.65
N GLY A 291 -3.68 -0.96 5.63
CA GLY A 291 -3.11 0.24 6.26
C GLY A 291 -2.97 0.18 7.79
N GLY A 292 -3.84 -0.56 8.49
CA GLY A 292 -3.76 -0.76 9.94
C GLY A 292 -2.57 -1.63 10.38
N PHE A 293 -2.21 -1.58 11.66
CA PHE A 293 -1.17 -2.43 12.26
C PHE A 293 -1.59 -2.90 13.66
N ALA A 294 -0.80 -3.80 14.27
CA ALA A 294 -1.01 -4.24 15.64
C ALA A 294 0.15 -3.78 16.54
N GLU A 295 -0.16 -3.01 17.58
CA GLU A 295 0.82 -2.52 18.56
C GLU A 295 1.48 -3.66 19.34
N GLY A 296 2.77 -3.50 19.64
CA GLY A 296 3.59 -4.51 20.32
C GLY A 296 4.01 -5.70 19.44
N LYS A 297 3.51 -5.79 18.20
CA LYS A 297 3.69 -6.94 17.30
C LYS A 297 4.57 -6.63 16.10
N VAL A 298 4.94 -7.68 15.36
CA VAL A 298 5.51 -7.59 14.01
C VAL A 298 4.36 -7.61 13.00
N THR A 299 3.97 -6.45 12.50
CA THR A 299 3.02 -6.32 11.39
C THR A 299 3.77 -6.43 10.06
N MET A 300 3.30 -7.27 9.15
CA MET A 300 3.84 -7.42 7.79
C MET A 300 2.73 -7.14 6.76
N ASP A 301 3.08 -6.60 5.59
CA ASP A 301 2.10 -6.30 4.51
C ASP A 301 0.96 -5.36 4.97
N SER A 302 1.26 -4.48 5.93
CA SER A 302 0.35 -3.42 6.40
C SER A 302 1.06 -2.45 7.36
N GLY A 303 0.56 -1.22 7.48
CA GLY A 303 1.08 -0.20 8.40
C GLY A 303 1.37 1.18 7.79
N GLU A 304 1.13 1.35 6.49
CA GLU A 304 1.37 2.57 5.70
C GLU A 304 2.84 3.01 5.71
N LYS A 305 3.76 2.05 5.58
CA LYS A 305 5.22 2.28 5.56
C LYS A 305 5.89 1.63 4.36
N ASN A 306 7.13 2.01 4.08
CA ASN A 306 7.91 1.58 2.91
C ASN A 306 9.33 1.21 3.35
N GLY A 307 9.49 -0.06 3.71
CA GLY A 307 10.64 -0.56 4.47
C GLY A 307 10.24 -1.15 5.82
N ILE A 308 11.26 -1.34 6.67
CA ILE A 308 11.10 -1.81 8.05
C ILE A 308 11.16 -0.61 9.01
N PHE A 309 10.21 -0.53 9.93
CA PHE A 309 10.07 0.55 10.90
C PHE A 309 9.82 -0.02 12.29
N VAL A 310 10.49 0.51 13.32
CA VAL A 310 10.36 0.11 14.73
C VAL A 310 9.94 1.31 15.58
N GLU A 311 8.88 1.16 16.36
CA GLU A 311 8.37 2.19 17.26
C GLU A 311 8.26 1.64 18.68
N ILE A 312 8.86 2.34 19.64
CA ILE A 312 8.80 2.02 21.06
C ILE A 312 7.77 2.95 21.71
N ILE A 313 6.60 2.38 22.00
CA ILE A 313 5.40 3.09 22.46
C ILE A 313 5.28 2.93 23.99
N PRO A 314 5.18 4.00 24.79
CA PRO A 314 4.91 3.88 26.22
C PRO A 314 3.48 3.39 26.48
N GLU A 315 3.29 2.49 27.45
CA GLU A 315 1.97 2.01 27.88
C GLU A 315 1.90 1.86 29.41
N MET A 316 0.82 2.35 30.02
CA MET A 316 0.55 2.14 31.44
C MET A 316 -0.26 0.85 31.66
N VAL A 317 0.36 -0.16 32.27
CA VAL A 317 -0.25 -1.44 32.65
C VAL A 317 -0.33 -1.52 34.17
N ASP A 318 -1.53 -1.69 34.73
CA ASP A 318 -1.80 -1.77 36.17
C ASP A 318 -1.19 -0.63 37.03
N GLY A 319 -0.99 0.56 36.43
CA GLY A 319 -0.33 1.70 37.10
C GLY A 319 1.20 1.60 37.15
N VAL A 320 1.80 0.87 36.21
CA VAL A 320 3.24 0.79 35.98
C VAL A 320 3.53 1.13 34.51
N LEU A 321 4.58 1.91 34.23
CA LEU A 321 5.01 2.12 32.86
C LEU A 321 5.66 0.85 32.31
N THR A 322 5.18 0.45 31.15
CA THR A 322 5.79 -0.54 30.27
C THR A 322 6.04 0.11 28.89
N TRP A 323 6.73 -0.61 28.01
CA TRP A 323 7.01 -0.13 26.67
C TRP A 323 6.71 -1.25 25.66
N LYS A 324 5.91 -0.95 24.64
CA LYS A 324 5.58 -1.85 23.54
C LYS A 324 6.46 -1.55 22.34
N VAL A 325 7.16 -2.57 21.84
CA VAL A 325 7.90 -2.47 20.57
C VAL A 325 7.00 -2.94 19.43
N THR A 326 6.68 -2.04 18.52
CA THR A 326 5.89 -2.30 17.32
C THR A 326 6.79 -2.28 16.10
N THR A 327 6.79 -3.34 15.30
CA THR A 327 7.51 -3.39 14.03
C THR A 327 6.52 -3.46 12.87
N ARG A 328 6.79 -2.70 11.80
CA ARG A 328 6.02 -2.73 10.54
C ARG A 328 6.97 -3.02 9.40
N ILE A 329 6.66 -4.03 8.59
CA ILE A 329 7.37 -4.43 7.37
C ILE A 329 6.39 -4.28 6.21
N ASP A 330 6.51 -3.21 5.44
CA ASP A 330 5.45 -2.77 4.53
C ASP A 330 6.02 -2.06 3.29
N HIS A 331 5.20 -1.93 2.25
CA HIS A 331 5.48 -1.31 0.95
C HIS A 331 4.40 -0.32 0.49
N HIS A 332 3.36 -0.07 1.32
CA HIS A 332 2.26 0.85 1.01
C HIS A 332 2.55 2.33 1.34
N GLY A 333 3.65 2.62 2.06
CA GLY A 333 4.03 3.99 2.43
C GLY A 333 4.57 4.82 1.25
N GLY A 334 4.38 6.15 1.32
CA GLY A 334 4.84 7.07 0.28
C GLY A 334 6.36 7.02 0.03
N GLY A 335 6.75 7.08 -1.25
CA GLY A 335 8.14 7.06 -1.72
C GLY A 335 8.29 6.26 -3.02
N ASP A 336 9.09 6.76 -3.96
CA ASP A 336 9.01 6.35 -5.38
C ASP A 336 9.55 4.95 -5.72
N ASN A 337 10.17 4.23 -4.77
CA ASN A 337 10.88 2.97 -5.03
C ASN A 337 10.27 1.72 -4.37
N ALA A 338 8.97 1.70 -4.08
CA ALA A 338 8.24 0.51 -3.62
C ALA A 338 8.02 -0.54 -4.74
N ARG A 339 9.10 -1.09 -5.31
CA ARG A 339 9.10 -2.21 -6.29
C ARG A 339 9.28 -3.59 -5.66
N ALA A 340 9.39 -3.67 -4.33
CA ALA A 340 9.53 -4.92 -3.59
C ALA A 340 8.25 -5.19 -2.77
N SER A 341 7.80 -6.44 -2.79
CA SER A 341 6.70 -6.93 -1.97
C SER A 341 7.09 -6.92 -0.48
N ALA A 342 6.12 -6.97 0.43
CA ALA A 342 6.39 -7.11 1.86
C ALA A 342 7.15 -8.42 2.14
N ALA A 343 6.77 -9.52 1.48
CA ALA A 343 7.47 -10.80 1.55
C ALA A 343 8.87 -10.77 0.93
N GLY A 344 9.11 -9.91 -0.07
CA GLY A 344 10.46 -9.62 -0.57
C GLY A 344 11.36 -9.06 0.52
N GLN A 345 10.88 -8.06 1.27
CA GLN A 345 11.59 -7.48 2.42
C GLN A 345 11.81 -8.50 3.55
N VAL A 346 10.76 -9.27 3.90
CA VAL A 346 10.84 -10.35 4.91
C VAL A 346 11.86 -11.42 4.50
N TYR A 347 11.86 -11.85 3.24
CA TYR A 347 12.82 -12.84 2.73
C TYR A 347 14.26 -12.33 2.77
N GLU A 348 14.52 -11.10 2.28
CA GLU A 348 15.86 -10.53 2.32
C GLU A 348 16.37 -10.41 3.77
N ALA A 349 15.55 -9.89 4.67
CA ALA A 349 15.95 -9.70 6.07
C ALA A 349 16.20 -11.03 6.80
N LEU A 350 15.34 -12.04 6.61
CA LEU A 350 15.53 -13.38 7.18
C LEU A 350 16.75 -14.12 6.61
N VAL A 351 17.09 -13.90 5.33
CA VAL A 351 18.31 -14.47 4.72
C VAL A 351 19.56 -13.75 5.23
N ASN A 352 19.54 -12.42 5.35
CA ASN A 352 20.68 -11.64 5.83
C ASN A 352 21.03 -11.94 7.29
N LEU A 353 20.02 -12.06 8.17
CA LEU A 353 20.19 -12.43 9.58
C LEU A 353 20.42 -13.94 9.81
N GLY A 354 20.51 -14.75 8.74
CA GLY A 354 20.83 -16.17 8.82
C GLY A 354 19.71 -17.06 9.37
N PHE A 355 18.46 -16.61 9.39
CA PHE A 355 17.29 -17.44 9.71
C PHE A 355 16.89 -18.35 8.55
N LEU A 356 17.11 -17.90 7.30
CA LEU A 356 16.85 -18.66 6.09
C LEU A 356 18.11 -18.84 5.25
N GLU A 357 18.32 -20.05 4.76
CA GLU A 357 19.21 -20.29 3.64
C GLU A 357 18.58 -19.71 2.36
N LYS A 358 19.37 -19.02 1.54
CA LYS A 358 18.92 -18.57 0.22
C LYS A 358 18.62 -19.78 -0.67
N ARG A 359 17.41 -19.85 -1.23
CA ARG A 359 16.94 -20.99 -2.02
C ARG A 359 16.33 -20.51 -3.35
N PRO A 360 16.71 -21.08 -4.51
CA PRO A 360 16.20 -20.64 -5.81
C PRO A 360 14.67 -20.60 -5.93
N ALA A 361 13.97 -21.52 -5.25
CA ALA A 361 12.50 -21.53 -5.21
C ALA A 361 11.90 -20.30 -4.51
N TYR A 362 12.56 -19.76 -3.47
CA TYR A 362 12.13 -18.53 -2.81
C TYR A 362 12.59 -17.29 -3.57
N ASP A 363 13.81 -17.30 -4.14
CA ASP A 363 14.28 -16.25 -5.04
C ASP A 363 13.31 -16.03 -6.22
N MET A 364 12.74 -17.10 -6.78
CA MET A 364 11.75 -17.02 -7.86
C MET A 364 10.34 -16.68 -7.38
N ALA A 365 9.91 -17.22 -6.23
CA ALA A 365 8.60 -16.88 -5.65
C ALA A 365 8.49 -15.39 -5.30
N VAL A 366 9.53 -14.82 -4.68
CA VAL A 366 9.63 -13.39 -4.37
C VAL A 366 9.63 -12.54 -5.63
N LYS A 367 10.53 -12.81 -6.60
CA LYS A 367 10.57 -12.04 -7.86
C LYS A 367 9.27 -12.06 -8.66
N PHE A 368 8.56 -13.18 -8.64
CA PHE A 368 7.25 -13.31 -9.30
C PHE A 368 6.19 -12.43 -8.60
N LEU A 369 6.21 -12.42 -7.27
CA LEU A 369 5.31 -11.62 -6.46
C LEU A 369 5.64 -10.11 -6.52
N ASP A 370 6.92 -9.73 -6.43
CA ASP A 370 7.42 -8.36 -6.62
C ASP A 370 6.88 -7.77 -7.93
N ALA A 371 6.95 -8.53 -9.03
CA ALA A 371 6.42 -8.13 -10.33
C ALA A 371 4.88 -7.98 -10.33
N ILE A 372 4.15 -8.97 -9.77
CA ILE A 372 2.68 -8.90 -9.67
C ILE A 372 2.22 -7.65 -8.90
N ASP A 373 2.81 -7.43 -7.72
CA ASP A 373 2.45 -6.36 -6.78
C ASP A 373 2.79 -4.98 -7.34
N SER A 374 4.00 -4.79 -7.87
CA SER A 374 4.42 -3.53 -8.50
C SER A 374 3.61 -3.18 -9.77
N GLY A 375 2.73 -4.07 -10.24
CA GLY A 375 1.95 -3.90 -11.46
C GLY A 375 2.74 -4.20 -12.73
N ASP A 376 3.95 -4.77 -12.58
CA ASP A 376 4.79 -5.18 -13.68
C ASP A 376 4.36 -6.51 -14.31
N ILE A 377 4.70 -6.64 -15.58
CA ILE A 377 4.71 -7.92 -16.28
C ILE A 377 6.06 -8.56 -15.92
N PRO A 378 6.11 -9.79 -15.37
CA PRO A 378 7.37 -10.48 -15.09
C PRO A 378 8.27 -10.43 -16.33
N GLY A 379 9.51 -9.93 -16.16
CA GLY A 379 10.39 -9.40 -17.22
C GLY A 379 10.98 -10.41 -18.21
N PHE A 380 10.15 -11.34 -18.69
CA PHE A 380 10.46 -12.41 -19.64
C PHE A 380 9.61 -12.30 -20.94
N LEU A 381 8.67 -11.35 -21.00
CA LEU A 381 7.76 -11.12 -22.13
C LEU A 381 8.10 -9.80 -22.83
N ASN A 382 8.36 -9.83 -24.15
CA ASN A 382 8.62 -8.63 -24.93
C ASN A 382 7.30 -7.89 -25.24
N LYS A 383 7.36 -6.56 -25.47
CA LYS A 383 6.15 -5.76 -25.78
C LYS A 383 5.38 -6.30 -26.99
N ASP A 384 6.11 -6.77 -28.00
CA ASP A 384 5.55 -7.33 -29.24
C ASP A 384 4.78 -8.65 -29.02
N ASP A 385 5.13 -9.41 -27.98
CA ASP A 385 4.49 -10.70 -27.66
C ASP A 385 3.25 -10.53 -26.75
N MET A 386 3.04 -9.35 -26.15
CA MET A 386 2.07 -9.16 -25.06
C MET A 386 0.62 -9.45 -25.46
N GLU A 387 0.21 -8.99 -26.65
CA GLU A 387 -1.17 -9.15 -27.12
C GLU A 387 -1.48 -10.62 -27.46
N GLU A 388 -0.57 -11.32 -28.15
CA GLU A 388 -0.75 -12.74 -28.46
C GLU A 388 -0.77 -13.58 -27.18
N TYR A 389 0.13 -13.29 -26.24
CA TYR A 389 0.16 -13.89 -24.92
C TYR A 389 -1.15 -13.67 -24.14
N PHE A 390 -1.68 -12.45 -24.14
CA PHE A 390 -2.90 -12.10 -23.42
C PHE A 390 -4.13 -12.82 -24.00
N ARG A 391 -4.30 -12.77 -25.33
CA ARG A 391 -5.44 -13.39 -26.02
C ARG A 391 -5.47 -14.91 -25.87
N ASN A 392 -4.31 -15.59 -25.94
CA ASN A 392 -4.25 -17.06 -26.11
C ASN A 392 -3.76 -17.84 -24.88
N THR A 393 -2.95 -17.23 -24.01
CA THR A 393 -2.12 -17.96 -23.03
C THR A 393 -2.37 -17.51 -21.59
N TYR A 394 -2.40 -16.20 -21.33
CA TYR A 394 -2.43 -15.58 -19.99
C TYR A 394 -3.31 -16.30 -18.97
N ALA A 395 -4.58 -16.53 -19.29
CA ALA A 395 -5.56 -17.14 -18.39
C ALA A 395 -5.18 -18.54 -17.87
N LYS A 396 -4.27 -19.24 -18.57
CA LYS A 396 -3.82 -20.60 -18.27
C LYS A 396 -2.47 -20.67 -17.55
N THR A 397 -1.89 -19.53 -17.19
CA THR A 397 -0.53 -19.41 -16.63
C THR A 397 -0.55 -19.23 -15.11
N LEU A 398 0.61 -19.26 -14.46
CA LEU A 398 0.68 -18.87 -13.04
C LEU A 398 0.37 -17.37 -12.89
N TYR A 399 0.87 -16.52 -13.79
CA TYR A 399 0.65 -15.07 -13.76
C TYR A 399 -0.82 -14.69 -13.91
N GLY A 400 -1.53 -15.22 -14.91
CA GLY A 400 -2.95 -14.91 -15.10
C GLY A 400 -3.86 -15.41 -13.99
N LEU A 401 -3.40 -16.35 -13.16
CA LEU A 401 -4.12 -16.85 -11.98
C LEU A 401 -3.78 -16.13 -10.67
N GLU A 402 -2.90 -15.12 -10.68
CA GLU A 402 -2.36 -14.40 -9.50
C GLU A 402 -3.40 -14.15 -8.40
N ARG A 403 -4.61 -13.66 -8.78
CA ARG A 403 -5.70 -13.24 -7.87
C ARG A 403 -6.37 -14.41 -7.14
N PHE A 404 -5.97 -15.64 -7.42
CA PHE A 404 -6.50 -16.88 -6.84
C PHE A 404 -5.43 -17.79 -6.21
N LEU A 405 -4.16 -17.38 -6.29
CA LEU A 405 -3.03 -18.08 -5.68
C LEU A 405 -2.84 -17.65 -4.22
N SER A 406 -2.34 -18.56 -3.41
CA SER A 406 -1.70 -18.25 -2.14
C SER A 406 -0.19 -18.17 -2.27
N GLY A 407 0.48 -17.51 -1.32
CA GLY A 407 1.95 -17.58 -1.20
C GLY A 407 2.47 -19.02 -1.09
N GLU A 408 1.65 -19.94 -0.58
CA GLU A 408 1.92 -21.38 -0.54
C GLU A 408 1.89 -22.02 -1.94
N ASP A 409 0.94 -21.66 -2.81
CA ASP A 409 0.84 -22.20 -4.17
C ASP A 409 2.04 -21.75 -5.04
N ILE A 410 2.40 -20.47 -4.93
CA ILE A 410 3.57 -19.88 -5.60
C ILE A 410 4.85 -20.64 -5.17
N VAL A 411 5.03 -20.84 -3.86
CA VAL A 411 6.16 -21.59 -3.30
C VAL A 411 6.15 -23.07 -3.75
N ARG A 412 4.99 -23.72 -3.85
CA ARG A 412 4.88 -25.10 -4.34
C ARG A 412 5.29 -25.21 -5.80
N PHE A 413 4.80 -24.31 -6.65
CA PHE A 413 5.15 -24.24 -8.07
C PHE A 413 6.68 -24.13 -8.26
N PHE A 414 7.33 -23.16 -7.62
CA PHE A 414 8.78 -22.99 -7.75
C PHE A 414 9.63 -24.04 -6.99
N LYS A 415 9.03 -24.84 -6.10
CA LYS A 415 9.66 -26.04 -5.51
C LYS A 415 9.56 -27.29 -6.39
N MET A 416 8.82 -27.27 -7.50
CA MET A 416 8.77 -28.38 -8.45
C MET A 416 10.12 -28.60 -9.15
N LYS A 417 10.41 -29.83 -9.56
CA LYS A 417 11.65 -30.16 -10.28
C LYS A 417 11.56 -29.75 -11.76
N GLY A 418 12.05 -28.55 -12.06
CA GLY A 418 12.21 -27.99 -13.40
C GLY A 418 12.58 -26.52 -13.33
N ASN A 419 12.96 -25.92 -14.45
CA ASN A 419 12.92 -24.46 -14.58
C ASN A 419 11.50 -24.08 -15.02
N HIS A 420 10.65 -23.74 -14.06
CA HIS A 420 9.23 -23.48 -14.30
C HIS A 420 8.98 -22.00 -14.58
N ASP A 421 8.64 -21.68 -15.83
CA ASP A 421 8.27 -20.34 -16.27
C ASP A 421 6.83 -20.01 -15.82
N PRO A 422 6.60 -18.96 -15.01
CA PRO A 422 5.26 -18.56 -14.58
C PRO A 422 4.37 -18.02 -15.72
N LEU A 423 4.94 -17.70 -16.88
CA LEU A 423 4.22 -17.28 -18.09
C LEU A 423 3.89 -18.46 -19.04
N SER A 424 4.35 -19.67 -18.73
CA SER A 424 4.01 -20.86 -19.52
C SER A 424 2.61 -21.42 -19.19
N GLU A 425 1.94 -22.04 -20.17
CA GLU A 425 0.67 -22.74 -19.98
C GLU A 425 0.85 -23.90 -18.97
N LEU A 426 0.05 -23.90 -17.90
CA LEU A 426 0.19 -24.84 -16.79
C LEU A 426 -0.12 -26.27 -17.23
N SER A 427 0.89 -27.15 -17.20
CA SER A 427 0.68 -28.59 -17.35
C SER A 427 -0.19 -29.14 -16.20
N GLU A 428 -0.89 -30.24 -16.43
CA GLU A 428 -1.76 -30.87 -15.41
C GLU A 428 -1.04 -31.11 -14.07
N LYS A 429 0.25 -31.48 -14.11
CA LYS A 429 1.05 -31.65 -12.89
C LYS A 429 1.35 -30.34 -12.14
N GLN A 430 1.40 -29.20 -12.83
CA GLN A 430 1.48 -27.88 -12.19
C GLN A 430 0.10 -27.45 -11.66
N LYS A 431 -0.98 -27.78 -12.36
CA LYS A 431 -2.36 -27.60 -11.84
C LYS A 431 -2.59 -28.38 -10.54
N GLU A 432 -2.13 -29.61 -10.46
CA GLU A 432 -2.26 -30.51 -9.29
C GLU A 432 -1.65 -29.97 -7.99
N VAL A 433 -0.64 -29.08 -8.05
CA VAL A 433 0.02 -28.54 -6.83
C VAL A 433 -0.56 -27.21 -6.33
N ILE A 434 -1.45 -26.59 -7.12
CA ILE A 434 -2.08 -25.29 -6.81
C ILE A 434 -3.46 -25.54 -6.20
N ASP A 435 -3.60 -25.37 -4.89
CA ASP A 435 -4.87 -25.54 -4.18
C ASP A 435 -5.56 -24.18 -3.99
N THR A 436 -6.03 -23.61 -5.11
CA THR A 436 -6.65 -22.27 -5.16
C THR A 436 -7.64 -22.08 -4.02
N LYS A 437 -7.36 -21.13 -3.10
CA LYS A 437 -8.03 -21.04 -1.79
C LYS A 437 -9.52 -20.67 -1.83
N THR A 438 -10.06 -20.31 -2.99
CA THR A 438 -11.45 -19.86 -3.11
C THR A 438 -12.46 -20.96 -2.77
N PHE A 439 -13.54 -20.59 -2.06
CA PHE A 439 -14.65 -21.45 -1.59
C PHE A 439 -15.57 -22.00 -2.70
N VAL A 440 -15.02 -22.24 -3.89
CA VAL A 440 -15.80 -22.64 -5.07
C VAL A 440 -16.00 -24.16 -5.08
N LYS A 441 -17.25 -24.60 -4.96
CA LYS A 441 -17.63 -25.94 -5.41
C LYS A 441 -17.41 -26.03 -6.93
N ALA A 442 -16.48 -26.87 -7.35
CA ALA A 442 -16.37 -27.28 -8.75
C ALA A 442 -17.51 -28.26 -9.09
N ARG A 443 -17.84 -28.38 -10.38
CA ARG A 443 -18.74 -29.43 -10.87
C ARG A 443 -18.04 -30.79 -10.81
N THR A 444 -18.80 -31.88 -10.72
CA THR A 444 -18.22 -33.23 -10.81
C THR A 444 -17.49 -33.40 -12.16
N GLY A 445 -16.17 -33.62 -12.11
CA GLY A 445 -15.29 -33.71 -13.29
C GLY A 445 -14.46 -32.45 -13.59
N GLU A 446 -14.71 -31.33 -12.92
CA GLU A 446 -14.01 -30.05 -13.08
C GLU A 446 -13.02 -29.84 -11.92
N THR A 447 -11.78 -29.41 -12.18
CA THR A 447 -10.87 -29.00 -11.08
C THR A 447 -11.18 -27.55 -10.65
N LYS A 448 -10.82 -27.17 -9.41
CA LYS A 448 -10.95 -25.78 -8.97
C LYS A 448 -10.20 -24.81 -9.89
N ILE A 449 -9.03 -25.23 -10.38
CA ILE A 449 -8.13 -24.38 -11.18
C ILE A 449 -8.59 -24.28 -12.63
N ASP A 450 -9.11 -25.33 -13.28
CA ASP A 450 -9.70 -25.22 -14.63
C ASP A 450 -10.89 -24.24 -14.65
N LYS A 451 -11.68 -24.22 -13.56
CA LYS A 451 -12.74 -23.23 -13.35
C LYS A 451 -12.22 -21.81 -13.18
N LYS A 452 -11.02 -21.64 -12.60
CA LYS A 452 -10.36 -20.33 -12.49
C LYS A 452 -9.71 -19.89 -13.80
N ILE A 453 -9.08 -20.80 -14.55
CA ILE A 453 -8.64 -20.56 -15.93
C ILE A 453 -9.83 -20.11 -16.79
N SER A 454 -10.97 -20.81 -16.70
CA SER A 454 -12.21 -20.44 -17.40
C SER A 454 -12.78 -19.09 -16.97
N GLN A 455 -12.69 -18.74 -15.68
CA GLN A 455 -13.09 -17.42 -15.18
C GLN A 455 -12.18 -16.32 -15.76
N VAL A 456 -10.85 -16.50 -15.69
CA VAL A 456 -9.90 -15.51 -16.20
C VAL A 456 -10.03 -15.37 -17.71
N GLN A 457 -10.27 -16.45 -18.47
CA GLN A 457 -10.50 -16.34 -19.91
C GLN A 457 -11.75 -15.49 -20.22
N ALA A 458 -12.84 -15.62 -19.46
CA ALA A 458 -14.00 -14.75 -19.63
C ALA A 458 -13.70 -13.27 -19.29
N ASP A 459 -12.87 -13.02 -18.26
CA ASP A 459 -12.40 -11.68 -17.91
C ASP A 459 -11.43 -11.10 -18.97
N VAL A 460 -10.61 -11.93 -19.61
CA VAL A 460 -9.74 -11.61 -20.76
C VAL A 460 -10.57 -11.27 -22.00
N ASP A 461 -11.45 -12.17 -22.43
CA ASP A 461 -12.32 -12.01 -23.61
C ASP A 461 -13.17 -10.74 -23.50
N ARG A 462 -13.71 -10.45 -22.30
CA ARG A 462 -14.42 -9.20 -22.02
C ARG A 462 -13.50 -7.98 -22.02
N SER A 463 -12.30 -8.09 -21.43
CA SER A 463 -11.33 -6.98 -21.43
C SER A 463 -10.97 -6.59 -22.87
N ILE A 464 -10.64 -7.56 -23.70
CA ILE A 464 -10.36 -7.39 -25.13
C ILE A 464 -11.52 -6.68 -25.84
N LEU A 465 -12.75 -7.20 -25.71
CA LEU A 465 -13.93 -6.63 -26.37
C LEU A 465 -14.18 -5.16 -25.99
N VAL A 466 -14.02 -4.83 -24.70
CA VAL A 466 -14.19 -3.44 -24.22
C VAL A 466 -13.05 -2.55 -24.72
N ILE A 467 -11.80 -3.02 -24.69
CA ILE A 467 -10.63 -2.28 -25.21
C ILE A 467 -10.80 -1.98 -26.71
N GLU A 468 -11.16 -2.98 -27.51
CA GLU A 468 -11.42 -2.81 -28.96
C GLU A 468 -12.56 -1.81 -29.23
N GLN A 469 -13.64 -1.84 -28.43
CA GLN A 469 -14.75 -0.88 -28.53
C GLN A 469 -14.38 0.55 -28.08
N LEU A 470 -13.53 0.71 -27.07
CA LEU A 470 -13.02 2.02 -26.62
C LEU A 470 -12.06 2.63 -27.66
N VAL A 471 -11.17 1.82 -28.24
CA VAL A 471 -10.27 2.23 -29.33
C VAL A 471 -11.08 2.68 -30.55
N ALA A 472 -12.05 1.87 -30.99
CA ALA A 472 -12.89 2.19 -32.15
C ALA A 472 -13.77 3.43 -31.96
N GLN A 473 -14.09 3.80 -30.71
CA GLN A 473 -14.86 5.00 -30.36
C GLN A 473 -14.00 6.22 -30.03
N GLY A 474 -12.66 6.13 -30.10
CA GLY A 474 -11.78 7.25 -29.79
C GLY A 474 -11.73 7.58 -28.29
N PHE A 475 -11.47 6.58 -27.45
CA PHE A 475 -11.15 6.72 -26.03
C PHE A 475 -9.68 6.39 -25.74
N VAL A 476 -8.79 6.99 -26.54
CA VAL A 476 -7.33 6.85 -26.48
C VAL A 476 -6.67 8.21 -26.66
N ILE A 477 -5.61 8.48 -25.89
CA ILE A 477 -4.72 9.63 -26.08
C ILE A 477 -3.28 9.14 -26.28
N GLU A 478 -2.51 9.88 -27.08
CA GLU A 478 -1.08 9.64 -27.29
C GLU A 478 -0.30 10.71 -26.52
N SER A 479 0.58 10.29 -25.61
CA SER A 479 1.45 11.17 -24.80
C SER A 479 2.92 10.97 -25.18
N GLU A 480 3.66 12.06 -25.39
CA GLU A 480 5.11 11.99 -25.65
C GLU A 480 5.88 11.37 -24.47
N LYS A 481 5.42 11.61 -23.24
CA LYS A 481 6.07 11.13 -22.00
C LYS A 481 5.56 9.77 -21.53
N TYR A 482 4.25 9.55 -21.64
CA TYR A 482 3.58 8.37 -21.08
C TYR A 482 3.12 7.35 -22.14
N GLY A 483 3.45 7.57 -23.41
CA GLY A 483 3.08 6.72 -24.53
C GLY A 483 1.58 6.69 -24.78
N LYS A 484 1.08 5.54 -25.26
CA LYS A 484 -0.32 5.36 -25.64
C LYS A 484 -1.19 5.05 -24.42
N ILE A 485 -2.17 5.90 -24.10
CA ILE A 485 -3.00 5.79 -22.90
C ILE A 485 -4.44 5.44 -23.27
N LEU A 486 -5.00 4.40 -22.65
CA LEU A 486 -6.42 4.02 -22.78
C LEU A 486 -7.27 4.70 -21.70
N ILE A 487 -8.46 5.19 -22.07
CA ILE A 487 -9.42 5.81 -21.15
C ILE A 487 -10.67 4.91 -21.00
N ASP A 488 -10.85 4.28 -19.84
CA ASP A 488 -12.02 3.45 -19.50
C ASP A 488 -13.03 4.25 -18.67
N ILE A 489 -14.03 4.80 -19.35
CA ILE A 489 -15.17 5.48 -18.73
C ILE A 489 -16.09 4.44 -18.10
N GLY A 490 -16.33 4.56 -16.79
CA GLY A 490 -17.11 3.62 -15.99
C GLY A 490 -16.32 2.40 -15.49
N GLY A 491 -15.07 2.19 -15.94
CA GLY A 491 -14.22 1.07 -15.51
C GLY A 491 -14.81 -0.29 -15.90
N ASN A 492 -15.09 -0.46 -17.19
CA ASN A 492 -15.75 -1.62 -17.79
C ASN A 492 -14.82 -2.83 -18.05
N ILE A 493 -13.50 -2.65 -17.97
CA ILE A 493 -12.46 -3.66 -18.22
C ILE A 493 -12.15 -4.46 -16.93
N PRO A 494 -12.53 -5.75 -16.81
CA PRO A 494 -12.38 -6.53 -15.57
C PRO A 494 -10.94 -6.67 -15.04
N LEU A 495 -9.96 -6.64 -15.94
CA LEU A 495 -8.54 -6.76 -15.61
C LEU A 495 -7.82 -5.40 -15.54
N SER A 496 -8.53 -4.28 -15.76
CA SER A 496 -8.06 -2.90 -15.56
C SER A 496 -6.75 -2.60 -16.31
N SER A 497 -5.87 -1.79 -15.72
CA SER A 497 -4.54 -1.42 -16.25
C SER A 497 -3.69 -2.60 -16.74
N LYS A 498 -3.82 -3.78 -16.12
CA LYS A 498 -3.08 -4.99 -16.53
C LYS A 498 -3.50 -5.47 -17.92
N ALA A 499 -4.79 -5.42 -18.25
CA ALA A 499 -5.26 -5.72 -19.61
C ALA A 499 -4.89 -4.62 -20.62
N ALA A 500 -4.95 -3.35 -20.23
CA ALA A 500 -4.49 -2.27 -21.11
C ALA A 500 -3.00 -2.43 -21.45
N ARG A 501 -2.14 -2.65 -20.44
CA ARG A 501 -0.70 -2.88 -20.63
C ARG A 501 -0.41 -4.12 -21.50
N LEU A 502 -1.13 -5.22 -21.28
CA LEU A 502 -1.02 -6.44 -22.08
C LEU A 502 -1.59 -6.31 -23.50
N MET A 503 -2.49 -5.36 -23.75
CA MET A 503 -2.95 -4.93 -25.08
C MET A 503 -2.06 -3.82 -25.69
N GLY A 504 -0.82 -3.66 -25.20
CA GLY A 504 0.21 -2.79 -25.79
C GLY A 504 0.14 -1.31 -25.39
N PHE A 505 -0.75 -0.91 -24.48
CA PHE A 505 -0.84 0.46 -23.98
C PHE A 505 0.24 0.76 -22.93
N ASP A 506 0.69 2.01 -22.89
CA ASP A 506 1.72 2.51 -21.96
C ASP A 506 1.15 3.26 -20.75
N GLY A 507 -0.14 3.61 -20.81
CA GLY A 507 -0.89 4.08 -19.66
C GLY A 507 -2.38 3.72 -19.71
N TYR A 508 -3.06 3.96 -18.59
CA TYR A 508 -4.47 3.62 -18.40
C TYR A 508 -5.13 4.57 -17.40
N VAL A 509 -6.31 5.10 -17.76
CA VAL A 509 -7.18 5.88 -16.88
C VAL A 509 -8.49 5.11 -16.68
N ASN A 510 -8.83 4.81 -15.43
CA ASN A 510 -10.15 4.35 -15.02
C ASN A 510 -10.91 5.55 -14.46
N TRP A 511 -12.02 5.94 -15.09
CA TRP A 511 -12.77 7.15 -14.74
C TRP A 511 -14.21 6.81 -14.35
N LYS A 512 -14.53 6.91 -13.06
CA LYS A 512 -15.83 6.52 -12.47
C LYS A 512 -16.38 7.66 -11.61
N PRO A 513 -16.92 8.74 -12.22
CA PRO A 513 -17.44 9.87 -11.46
C PRO A 513 -18.62 9.48 -10.56
N ASP A 514 -19.48 8.57 -11.01
CA ASP A 514 -20.63 8.08 -10.26
C ASP A 514 -20.24 7.23 -9.04
N ASP A 515 -19.09 6.53 -9.09
CA ASP A 515 -18.51 5.80 -7.96
C ASP A 515 -17.59 6.69 -7.08
N ASN A 516 -17.48 8.00 -7.39
CA ASN A 516 -16.53 8.94 -6.80
C ASN A 516 -15.08 8.40 -6.85
N PHE A 517 -14.65 7.88 -8.00
CA PHE A 517 -13.36 7.18 -8.14
C PHE A 517 -12.64 7.50 -9.46
N PHE A 518 -11.30 7.61 -9.37
CA PHE A 518 -10.42 7.48 -10.52
C PHE A 518 -9.17 6.66 -10.17
N MET A 519 -8.55 6.09 -11.21
CA MET A 519 -7.18 5.59 -11.16
C MET A 519 -6.45 5.98 -12.44
N VAL A 520 -5.23 6.51 -12.32
CA VAL A 520 -4.32 6.78 -13.44
C VAL A 520 -3.06 5.94 -13.25
N ALA A 521 -2.73 5.06 -14.19
CA ALA A 521 -1.57 4.17 -14.11
C ALA A 521 -0.70 4.32 -15.37
N THR A 522 0.62 4.40 -15.22
CA THR A 522 1.57 4.56 -16.33
C THR A 522 2.77 3.61 -16.21
N ASN A 523 3.31 3.17 -17.35
CA ASN A 523 4.55 2.38 -17.41
C ASN A 523 5.78 3.22 -17.04
N ALA A 524 5.81 4.49 -17.45
CA ALA A 524 6.80 5.47 -17.03
C ALA A 524 6.47 6.06 -15.65
N ASP A 525 7.48 6.58 -14.95
CA ASP A 525 7.33 7.05 -13.57
C ASP A 525 6.36 8.25 -13.48
N ASN A 526 5.38 8.13 -12.59
CA ASN A 526 4.15 8.93 -12.67
C ASN A 526 4.27 10.27 -11.91
N GLU A 527 4.97 11.21 -12.54
CA GLU A 527 5.27 12.57 -12.03
C GLU A 527 4.12 13.60 -12.18
N ILE A 528 2.91 13.23 -12.62
CA ILE A 528 1.75 14.15 -12.56
C ILE A 528 1.38 14.44 -11.10
N GLU A 529 0.73 15.57 -10.82
CA GLU A 529 0.11 15.84 -9.52
C GLU A 529 -1.41 16.02 -9.70
N LEU A 530 -2.22 15.28 -8.95
CA LEU A 530 -3.68 15.36 -9.00
C LEU A 530 -4.22 15.74 -7.61
N SER A 531 -4.93 16.87 -7.50
CA SER A 531 -5.41 17.45 -6.22
C SER A 531 -6.10 16.44 -5.32
N ASP A 532 -7.00 15.68 -5.91
CA ASP A 532 -7.92 14.75 -5.27
C ASP A 532 -7.32 13.36 -5.09
N GLY A 533 -6.12 13.13 -5.61
CA GLY A 533 -5.45 11.84 -5.65
C GLY A 533 -4.33 11.71 -4.62
N PHE A 534 -3.86 10.48 -4.47
CA PHE A 534 -2.59 10.16 -3.81
C PHE A 534 -1.80 9.18 -4.68
N LYS A 535 -0.47 9.32 -4.67
CA LYS A 535 0.45 8.49 -5.44
C LYS A 535 0.75 7.18 -4.71
N VAL A 536 0.53 6.06 -5.38
CA VAL A 536 0.93 4.71 -4.98
C VAL A 536 1.77 4.13 -6.12
N ARG A 537 3.10 4.15 -5.96
CA ARG A 537 4.06 3.75 -7.01
C ARG A 537 3.82 4.60 -8.28
N ASN A 538 3.63 3.98 -9.45
CA ASN A 538 3.30 4.66 -10.70
C ASN A 538 1.78 4.78 -10.97
N MET A 539 0.97 4.63 -9.92
CA MET A 539 -0.47 4.86 -9.96
C MET A 539 -0.86 6.07 -9.12
N TRP A 540 -1.79 6.88 -9.61
CA TRP A 540 -2.56 7.82 -8.80
C TRP A 540 -3.95 7.26 -8.57
N LEU A 541 -4.40 7.27 -7.32
CA LEU A 541 -5.73 6.80 -6.88
C LEU A 541 -6.48 7.96 -6.22
N LYS A 542 -7.80 8.03 -6.41
CA LYS A 542 -8.66 8.99 -5.70
C LYS A 542 -8.55 8.80 -4.18
N LYS A 543 -8.35 9.89 -3.43
CA LYS A 543 -8.39 9.91 -1.96
C LYS A 543 -9.77 9.50 -1.45
N ASP A 544 -9.76 8.61 -0.45
CA ASP A 544 -10.94 8.12 0.25
C ASP A 544 -11.75 9.26 0.92
N LYS A 545 -13.08 9.10 0.99
CA LYS A 545 -14.07 9.96 1.71
C LYS A 545 -14.22 11.40 1.22
N GLU A 546 -13.26 11.96 0.48
CA GLU A 546 -13.38 13.27 -0.16
C GLU A 546 -14.20 13.18 -1.46
N GLN A 547 -15.15 14.09 -1.66
CA GLN A 547 -15.84 14.24 -2.94
C GLN A 547 -14.83 14.59 -4.04
N MET A 548 -15.03 14.05 -5.24
CA MET A 548 -14.23 14.38 -6.42
C MET A 548 -14.65 15.75 -6.99
N ILE A 549 -13.68 16.65 -7.04
CA ILE A 549 -13.70 18.00 -7.62
C ILE A 549 -12.94 17.99 -8.96
N LEU A 550 -11.83 17.25 -9.02
CA LEU A 550 -10.96 17.04 -10.19
C LEU A 550 -11.76 16.55 -11.41
N GLY A 551 -11.51 17.15 -12.58
CA GLY A 551 -12.13 16.75 -13.86
C GLY A 551 -11.31 15.72 -14.65
N LEU A 552 -11.96 14.97 -15.57
CA LEU A 552 -11.22 14.12 -16.52
C LEU A 552 -10.38 14.96 -17.49
N ASP A 553 -10.84 16.16 -17.86
CA ASP A 553 -10.07 17.07 -18.69
C ASP A 553 -8.81 17.59 -17.97
N GLU A 554 -8.84 17.68 -16.64
CA GLU A 554 -7.68 18.00 -15.81
C GLU A 554 -6.66 16.84 -15.82
N ILE A 555 -7.12 15.60 -15.59
CA ILE A 555 -6.28 14.39 -15.76
C ILE A 555 -5.64 14.34 -17.15
N ILE A 556 -6.38 14.65 -18.21
CA ILE A 556 -5.87 14.62 -19.58
C ILE A 556 -4.82 15.72 -19.82
N ARG A 557 -4.97 16.92 -19.25
CA ARG A 557 -3.99 18.03 -19.38
C ARG A 557 -2.66 17.73 -18.70
N GLU A 558 -2.67 16.97 -17.61
CA GLU A 558 -1.43 16.55 -16.92
C GLU A 558 -0.76 15.36 -17.63
N LEU A 559 -1.54 14.47 -18.25
CA LEU A 559 -1.01 13.36 -19.05
C LEU A 559 -0.51 13.79 -20.44
N VAL A 560 -1.06 14.87 -21.02
CA VAL A 560 -0.69 15.40 -22.33
C VAL A 560 -0.71 16.94 -22.30
N PRO A 561 0.41 17.62 -22.60
CA PRO A 561 0.46 19.07 -22.68
C PRO A 561 -0.60 19.66 -23.63
N LYS A 562 -1.00 20.92 -23.39
CA LYS A 562 -2.19 21.59 -23.97
C LYS A 562 -2.34 21.61 -25.50
N ASP A 563 -1.33 21.23 -26.26
CA ASP A 563 -1.35 21.13 -27.73
C ASP A 563 -1.59 19.68 -28.24
N GLY A 564 -1.84 18.73 -27.33
CA GLY A 564 -2.05 17.33 -27.62
C GLY A 564 -3.38 17.01 -28.32
N LEU A 565 -3.33 16.06 -29.26
CA LEU A 565 -4.52 15.55 -29.96
C LEU A 565 -5.37 14.68 -29.01
N THR A 566 -6.47 15.24 -28.51
CA THR A 566 -7.57 14.43 -27.99
C THR A 566 -8.35 13.81 -29.16
N SER A 567 -8.92 12.62 -28.95
CA SER A 567 -9.73 11.92 -29.95
C SER A 567 -11.22 12.25 -29.82
N GLU A 568 -11.98 12.09 -30.91
CA GLU A 568 -13.37 12.57 -31.01
C GLU A 568 -14.29 12.05 -29.88
N GLY A 569 -14.12 10.81 -29.43
CA GLY A 569 -14.89 10.24 -28.31
C GLY A 569 -14.64 10.95 -26.99
N ILE A 570 -13.38 11.28 -26.69
CA ILE A 570 -12.98 12.08 -25.52
C ILE A 570 -13.49 13.51 -25.64
N GLU A 571 -13.27 14.17 -26.79
CA GLU A 571 -13.78 15.51 -27.08
C GLU A 571 -15.31 15.62 -26.96
N LYS A 572 -16.02 14.52 -27.22
CA LYS A 572 -17.47 14.41 -27.07
C LYS A 572 -17.88 14.16 -25.62
N TYR A 573 -17.21 13.25 -24.92
CA TYR A 573 -17.46 12.99 -23.51
C TYR A 573 -17.28 14.25 -22.65
N LEU A 574 -16.18 14.99 -22.84
CA LEU A 574 -15.88 16.22 -22.08
C LEU A 574 -16.86 17.38 -22.37
N ARG A 575 -17.55 17.36 -23.51
CA ARG A 575 -18.45 18.42 -24.00
C ARG A 575 -19.93 18.13 -23.75
N GLU A 576 -20.32 16.87 -23.88
CA GLU A 576 -21.72 16.41 -23.92
C GLU A 576 -22.04 15.41 -22.82
N GLY A 577 -21.05 14.93 -22.05
CA GLY A 577 -21.20 13.85 -21.07
C GLY A 577 -21.42 12.45 -21.69
N ILE A 578 -21.43 12.35 -23.02
CA ILE A 578 -21.76 11.10 -23.73
C ILE A 578 -20.56 10.15 -23.70
N GLY A 579 -20.64 9.14 -22.84
CA GLY A 579 -19.66 8.07 -22.72
C GLY A 579 -19.68 7.07 -23.88
N PRO A 580 -18.73 6.11 -23.89
CA PRO A 580 -18.65 5.06 -24.90
C PRO A 580 -19.88 4.15 -24.81
N THR A 581 -20.41 3.75 -25.96
CA THR A 581 -21.43 2.71 -26.05
C THR A 581 -20.73 1.35 -25.99
N ILE A 582 -20.72 0.73 -24.81
CA ILE A 582 -20.14 -0.60 -24.61
C ILE A 582 -21.21 -1.67 -24.84
N VAL A 583 -21.15 -2.33 -25.99
CA VAL A 583 -22.08 -3.40 -26.37
C VAL A 583 -21.47 -4.74 -25.98
N ILE A 584 -21.80 -5.21 -24.78
CA ILE A 584 -21.54 -6.59 -24.37
C ILE A 584 -22.69 -7.45 -24.89
N GLU A 585 -22.50 -8.10 -26.05
CA GLU A 585 -23.35 -9.23 -26.43
C GLU A 585 -23.13 -10.37 -25.43
N VAL A 586 -23.93 -10.37 -24.35
CA VAL A 586 -24.07 -11.53 -23.47
C VAL A 586 -24.82 -12.61 -24.25
N LYS A 587 -24.08 -13.35 -25.09
CA LYS A 587 -24.52 -14.61 -25.66
C LYS A 587 -24.99 -15.48 -24.50
N GLU A 588 -26.30 -15.71 -24.40
CA GLU A 588 -26.83 -16.61 -23.38
C GLU A 588 -26.04 -17.93 -23.45
N PRO A 589 -25.54 -18.45 -22.32
CA PRO A 589 -24.80 -19.71 -22.33
C PRO A 589 -25.72 -20.78 -22.91
N GLU A 590 -25.38 -21.29 -24.10
CA GLU A 590 -26.32 -22.05 -24.94
C GLU A 590 -26.96 -23.18 -24.14
N LYS A 591 -28.25 -22.99 -23.85
CA LYS A 591 -28.98 -23.77 -22.84
C LYS A 591 -28.85 -25.26 -23.20
N PRO A 592 -28.40 -26.11 -22.25
CA PRO A 592 -28.22 -27.52 -22.53
C PRO A 592 -29.57 -28.10 -22.94
N ILE A 593 -29.59 -28.81 -24.06
CA ILE A 593 -30.83 -29.37 -24.60
C ILE A 593 -31.09 -30.69 -23.88
N TRP A 594 -32.19 -30.71 -23.14
CA TRP A 594 -32.86 -31.91 -22.71
C TRP A 594 -34.36 -31.80 -23.03
N TYR A 595 -34.94 -32.89 -23.50
CA TYR A 595 -36.38 -33.03 -23.70
C TYR A 595 -36.75 -34.52 -23.61
N ASP A 596 -38.00 -34.80 -23.23
CA ASP A 596 -38.47 -36.18 -23.11
C ASP A 596 -38.47 -36.82 -24.52
N GLY A 597 -37.63 -37.85 -24.70
CA GLY A 597 -37.36 -38.48 -26.00
C GLY A 597 -35.97 -38.20 -26.61
N ILE A 598 -35.12 -37.38 -25.98
CA ILE A 598 -33.78 -37.07 -26.50
C ILE A 598 -32.89 -38.29 -26.74
N GLU A 599 -32.95 -39.33 -25.88
CA GLU A 599 -32.23 -40.59 -26.08
C GLU A 599 -32.63 -41.31 -27.39
N LYS A 600 -33.92 -41.27 -27.74
CA LYS A 600 -34.43 -41.85 -28.99
C LYS A 600 -33.87 -41.11 -30.20
N ASP A 601 -33.84 -39.77 -30.13
CA ASP A 601 -33.26 -38.95 -31.19
C ASP A 601 -31.75 -39.19 -31.33
N LEU A 602 -31.02 -39.25 -30.22
CA LEU A 602 -29.59 -39.60 -30.21
C LEU A 602 -29.34 -40.96 -30.87
N ARG A 603 -30.17 -41.98 -30.57
CA ARG A 603 -30.08 -43.29 -31.23
C ARG A 603 -30.35 -43.18 -32.74
N ILE A 604 -31.42 -42.50 -33.13
CA ILE A 604 -31.82 -42.31 -34.55
C ILE A 604 -30.71 -41.63 -35.37
N VAL A 605 -30.00 -40.65 -34.80
CA VAL A 605 -28.94 -39.93 -35.53
C VAL A 605 -27.58 -40.62 -35.49
N SER A 606 -27.30 -41.47 -34.49
CA SER A 606 -25.99 -42.11 -34.30
C SER A 606 -25.87 -43.59 -34.71
N TRP A 607 -26.98 -44.27 -35.01
CA TRP A 607 -26.97 -45.61 -35.61
C TRP A 607 -27.05 -45.57 -37.14
N LEU A 608 -26.53 -46.63 -37.78
CA LEU A 608 -26.64 -46.90 -39.22
C LEU A 608 -28.08 -47.26 -39.60
N ASP A 609 -28.46 -46.99 -40.85
CA ASP A 609 -29.81 -47.25 -41.39
C ASP A 609 -30.21 -48.74 -41.28
N GLU A 610 -29.26 -49.65 -41.51
CA GLU A 610 -29.42 -51.11 -41.32
C GLU A 610 -29.71 -51.54 -39.86
N GLN A 611 -29.65 -50.62 -38.90
CA GLN A 611 -29.79 -50.84 -37.45
C GLN A 611 -30.99 -50.06 -36.85
N LEU A 612 -31.83 -49.48 -37.69
CA LEU A 612 -33.01 -48.67 -37.34
C LEU A 612 -34.27 -49.22 -38.01
N SER A 613 -35.44 -48.94 -37.43
CA SER A 613 -36.71 -49.19 -38.12
C SER A 613 -36.93 -48.20 -39.27
N LYS A 614 -37.85 -48.51 -40.19
CA LYS A 614 -38.20 -47.61 -41.30
C LYS A 614 -38.71 -46.26 -40.80
N GLU A 615 -39.50 -46.27 -39.73
CA GLU A 615 -40.06 -45.11 -39.04
C GLU A 615 -38.98 -44.30 -38.30
N GLU A 616 -37.91 -44.97 -37.83
CA GLU A 616 -36.74 -44.33 -37.21
C GLU A 616 -35.86 -43.64 -38.26
N ILE A 617 -35.66 -44.26 -39.43
CA ILE A 617 -34.98 -43.62 -40.57
C ILE A 617 -35.79 -42.40 -41.06
N GLU A 618 -37.10 -42.54 -41.23
CA GLU A 618 -38.00 -41.47 -41.67
C GLU A 618 -38.09 -40.29 -40.68
N SER A 619 -37.87 -40.53 -39.38
CA SER A 619 -37.86 -39.47 -38.35
C SER A 619 -36.48 -38.84 -38.11
N ARG A 620 -35.39 -39.36 -38.71
CA ARG A 620 -34.02 -38.83 -38.55
C ARG A 620 -33.85 -37.35 -38.90
N PRO A 621 -34.46 -36.78 -39.97
CA PRO A 621 -34.31 -35.36 -40.27
C PRO A 621 -34.83 -34.47 -39.12
N ALA A 622 -35.97 -34.84 -38.52
CA ALA A 622 -36.56 -34.10 -37.41
C ALA A 622 -35.78 -34.29 -36.08
N ALA A 623 -35.15 -35.45 -35.88
CA ALA A 623 -34.23 -35.68 -34.76
C ALA A 623 -32.97 -34.79 -34.88
N LEU A 624 -32.35 -34.73 -36.07
CA LEU A 624 -31.25 -33.80 -36.35
C LEU A 624 -31.66 -32.34 -36.19
N GLU A 625 -32.85 -31.95 -36.66
CA GLU A 625 -33.36 -30.57 -36.48
C GLU A 625 -33.51 -30.18 -35.01
N ARG A 626 -33.97 -31.10 -34.14
CA ARG A 626 -34.08 -30.85 -32.69
C ARG A 626 -32.70 -30.74 -32.02
N LEU A 627 -31.77 -31.64 -32.32
CA LEU A 627 -30.44 -31.66 -31.71
C LEU A 627 -29.56 -30.48 -32.18
N ASN A 628 -29.61 -30.12 -33.46
CA ASN A 628 -28.87 -28.99 -34.04
C ASN A 628 -29.34 -27.60 -33.55
N LYS A 629 -30.36 -27.51 -32.68
CA LYS A 629 -30.72 -26.26 -31.99
C LYS A 629 -29.67 -25.84 -30.96
N ASN A 630 -28.78 -26.75 -30.52
CA ASN A 630 -27.57 -26.41 -29.79
C ASN A 630 -26.39 -26.35 -30.76
N LYS A 631 -25.63 -25.24 -30.81
CA LYS A 631 -24.52 -25.11 -31.78
C LYS A 631 -23.29 -25.94 -31.40
N LYS A 632 -23.27 -26.51 -30.18
CA LYS A 632 -22.27 -27.48 -29.73
C LYS A 632 -22.56 -28.89 -30.25
N PHE A 633 -23.76 -29.18 -30.75
CA PHE A 633 -24.08 -30.51 -31.27
C PHE A 633 -23.26 -30.78 -32.56
N PRO A 634 -22.46 -31.85 -32.61
CA PRO A 634 -21.55 -32.08 -33.72
C PRO A 634 -22.29 -32.56 -34.97
N LYS A 635 -21.80 -32.16 -36.14
CA LYS A 635 -22.23 -32.77 -37.41
C LYS A 635 -21.92 -34.27 -37.41
N LEU A 636 -22.90 -35.06 -37.84
CA LEU A 636 -22.86 -36.51 -37.94
C LEU A 636 -23.09 -36.92 -39.39
N SER A 637 -22.28 -37.83 -39.94
CA SER A 637 -22.50 -38.42 -41.27
C SER A 637 -22.74 -39.92 -41.16
N GLN A 638 -23.61 -40.42 -42.03
CA GLN A 638 -23.85 -41.86 -42.20
C GLN A 638 -22.83 -42.50 -43.15
N ASN A 639 -22.07 -41.71 -43.93
CA ASN A 639 -20.99 -42.17 -44.80
C ASN A 639 -19.68 -42.34 -44.00
N PRO A 640 -19.10 -43.55 -43.92
CA PRO A 640 -17.82 -43.76 -43.23
C PRO A 640 -16.62 -43.04 -43.84
N GLU A 641 -16.71 -42.55 -45.08
CA GLU A 641 -15.64 -41.76 -45.70
C GLU A 641 -15.52 -40.35 -45.10
N ASP A 642 -16.59 -39.82 -44.50
CA ASP A 642 -16.63 -38.52 -43.81
C ASP A 642 -16.00 -38.63 -42.40
N LYS A 643 -14.73 -39.04 -42.33
CA LYS A 643 -14.00 -39.50 -41.12
C LYS A 643 -14.24 -38.68 -39.85
N ARG A 644 -14.42 -37.36 -39.93
CA ARG A 644 -14.72 -36.49 -38.77
C ARG A 644 -16.16 -36.63 -38.29
N GLU A 645 -17.11 -36.62 -39.21
CA GLU A 645 -18.54 -36.63 -38.90
C GLU A 645 -19.03 -38.06 -38.59
N ASP A 646 -18.41 -39.08 -39.18
CA ASP A 646 -18.53 -40.46 -38.69
C ASP A 646 -17.92 -40.62 -37.29
N LEU A 647 -16.72 -40.11 -37.01
CA LEU A 647 -16.14 -40.20 -35.66
C LEU A 647 -17.02 -39.54 -34.59
N ASN A 648 -17.67 -38.42 -34.92
CA ASN A 648 -18.69 -37.82 -34.06
C ASN A 648 -19.89 -38.76 -33.85
N ARG A 649 -20.42 -39.35 -34.94
CA ARG A 649 -21.52 -40.32 -34.90
C ARG A 649 -21.20 -41.49 -33.97
N GLN A 650 -20.00 -42.07 -34.13
CA GLN A 650 -19.50 -43.18 -33.32
C GLN A 650 -19.35 -42.81 -31.83
N ARG A 651 -18.91 -41.58 -31.52
CA ARG A 651 -18.83 -41.09 -30.13
C ARG A 651 -20.20 -40.85 -29.50
N VAL A 652 -21.15 -40.25 -30.21
CA VAL A 652 -22.54 -40.07 -29.71
C VAL A 652 -23.18 -41.43 -29.41
N ARG A 653 -23.02 -42.40 -30.31
CA ARG A 653 -23.45 -43.78 -30.10
C ARG A 653 -22.83 -44.39 -28.85
N ALA A 654 -21.49 -44.35 -28.75
CA ALA A 654 -20.77 -44.95 -27.63
C ALA A 654 -21.17 -44.32 -26.28
N ALA A 655 -21.44 -43.02 -26.25
CA ALA A 655 -21.91 -42.34 -25.04
C ALA A 655 -23.35 -42.74 -24.66
N LEU A 656 -24.24 -42.94 -25.64
CA LEU A 656 -25.60 -43.42 -25.39
C LEU A 656 -25.64 -44.89 -24.91
N GLU A 657 -24.72 -45.74 -25.37
CA GLU A 657 -24.56 -47.12 -24.86
C GLU A 657 -24.18 -47.14 -23.35
N TYR A 658 -23.47 -46.10 -22.86
CA TYR A 658 -23.17 -45.89 -21.43
C TYR A 658 -24.35 -45.31 -20.62
N LEU A 659 -25.33 -44.65 -21.25
CA LEU A 659 -26.56 -44.22 -20.59
C LEU A 659 -27.54 -45.40 -20.43
N SER A 660 -27.78 -46.15 -21.50
CA SER A 660 -28.92 -47.05 -21.64
C SER A 660 -28.76 -48.48 -21.09
N ASN A 661 -27.57 -48.90 -20.64
CA ASN A 661 -27.31 -50.30 -20.25
C ASN A 661 -26.46 -50.45 -18.97
N ASP A 662 -26.71 -51.53 -18.22
CA ASP A 662 -25.78 -52.06 -17.20
C ASP A 662 -24.55 -52.75 -17.82
N GLN A 663 -24.64 -53.20 -19.08
CA GLN A 663 -23.55 -53.84 -19.80
C GLN A 663 -23.10 -53.01 -21.01
N VAL A 664 -21.87 -52.50 -20.91
CA VAL A 664 -21.23 -51.67 -21.93
C VAL A 664 -20.46 -52.54 -22.93
N SER A 665 -20.66 -52.29 -24.22
CA SER A 665 -19.98 -53.02 -25.31
C SER A 665 -18.48 -52.68 -25.38
N ASP A 666 -17.67 -53.58 -25.95
CA ASP A 666 -16.25 -53.29 -26.22
C ASP A 666 -16.07 -52.22 -27.30
N TYR A 667 -17.10 -51.97 -28.10
CA TYR A 667 -17.17 -50.84 -29.03
C TYR A 667 -17.25 -49.50 -28.27
N ALA A 668 -18.12 -49.38 -27.27
CA ALA A 668 -18.21 -48.16 -26.47
C ALA A 668 -16.96 -47.92 -25.61
N LYS A 669 -16.36 -49.00 -25.06
CA LYS A 669 -15.07 -48.95 -24.31
C LYS A 669 -13.89 -48.44 -25.13
N LYS A 670 -13.96 -48.48 -26.45
CA LYS A 670 -12.95 -47.91 -27.36
C LYS A 670 -12.95 -46.37 -27.35
N TYR A 671 -14.08 -45.75 -27.01
CA TYR A 671 -14.27 -44.29 -27.07
C TYR A 671 -14.26 -43.63 -25.68
N PHE A 672 -14.75 -44.31 -24.66
CA PHE A 672 -14.73 -43.87 -23.26
C PHE A 672 -14.34 -45.04 -22.36
N ASP A 673 -13.57 -44.79 -21.31
CA ASP A 673 -13.20 -45.82 -20.32
C ASP A 673 -14.28 -46.01 -19.23
N SER A 674 -15.20 -45.07 -19.10
CA SER A 674 -16.10 -44.94 -17.96
C SER A 674 -17.37 -44.15 -18.29
N LYS A 675 -18.46 -44.41 -17.55
CA LYS A 675 -19.73 -43.68 -17.71
C LYS A 675 -19.57 -42.17 -17.47
N ALA A 676 -18.65 -41.77 -16.59
CA ALA A 676 -18.32 -40.36 -16.35
C ALA A 676 -17.86 -39.65 -17.64
N LYS A 677 -16.85 -40.18 -18.35
CA LYS A 677 -16.35 -39.55 -19.58
C LYS A 677 -17.36 -39.57 -20.73
N ALA A 678 -18.23 -40.59 -20.78
CA ALA A 678 -19.36 -40.62 -21.72
C ALA A 678 -20.38 -39.51 -21.43
N VAL A 679 -20.76 -39.33 -20.15
CA VAL A 679 -21.65 -38.26 -19.70
C VAL A 679 -21.03 -36.88 -19.94
N ASP A 680 -19.75 -36.69 -19.62
CA ASP A 680 -19.06 -35.40 -19.80
C ASP A 680 -18.87 -35.05 -21.29
N TYR A 681 -18.72 -36.05 -22.16
CA TYR A 681 -18.81 -35.84 -23.61
C TYR A 681 -20.20 -35.35 -24.05
N LEU A 682 -21.29 -35.94 -23.54
CA LEU A 682 -22.66 -35.46 -23.82
C LEU A 682 -22.85 -34.01 -23.35
N LYS A 683 -22.37 -33.65 -22.15
CA LYS A 683 -22.36 -32.26 -21.66
C LYS A 683 -21.59 -31.33 -22.61
N SER A 684 -20.42 -31.75 -23.10
CA SER A 684 -19.59 -30.96 -24.01
C SER A 684 -20.29 -30.61 -25.33
N ILE A 685 -21.14 -31.51 -25.84
CA ILE A 685 -21.96 -31.29 -27.04
C ILE A 685 -23.32 -30.65 -26.75
N GLY A 686 -23.53 -30.17 -25.52
CA GLY A 686 -24.71 -29.40 -25.11
C GLY A 686 -25.87 -30.21 -24.55
N ILE A 687 -25.64 -31.41 -24.01
CA ILE A 687 -26.68 -32.30 -23.47
C ILE A 687 -26.39 -32.58 -21.98
N GLU A 688 -27.19 -32.01 -21.07
CA GLU A 688 -27.17 -32.31 -19.63
C GLU A 688 -28.41 -33.14 -19.28
N GLU A 689 -28.27 -34.18 -18.44
CA GLU A 689 -29.38 -35.01 -17.95
C GLU A 689 -30.46 -34.18 -17.23
N LYS A 690 -31.72 -34.65 -17.24
CA LYS A 690 -32.84 -34.02 -16.53
C LYS A 690 -32.53 -33.93 -15.03
N LYS A 691 -32.15 -32.74 -14.56
CA LYS A 691 -32.14 -32.45 -13.11
C LYS A 691 -33.56 -32.69 -12.58
N GLU A 692 -33.68 -33.42 -11.48
CA GLU A 692 -34.97 -33.56 -10.80
C GLU A 692 -35.47 -32.17 -10.35
N GLU A 693 -36.73 -31.86 -10.67
CA GLU A 693 -37.34 -30.54 -10.48
C GLU A 693 -37.60 -30.25 -8.99
N GLY A 694 -36.55 -29.94 -8.24
CA GLY A 694 -36.62 -29.74 -6.80
C GLY A 694 -35.46 -29.01 -6.12
N SER A 695 -34.52 -28.40 -6.86
CA SER A 695 -33.32 -27.79 -6.25
C SER A 695 -32.83 -26.45 -6.79
N GLU A 696 -33.26 -25.98 -7.97
CA GLU A 696 -32.87 -24.65 -8.47
C GLU A 696 -33.81 -23.56 -7.95
N LYS A 697 -33.33 -22.78 -6.97
CA LYS A 697 -33.84 -21.43 -6.73
C LYS A 697 -33.50 -20.58 -7.96
N VAL A 698 -34.52 -19.98 -8.58
CA VAL A 698 -34.33 -18.96 -9.60
C VAL A 698 -33.76 -17.71 -8.91
N GLU A 699 -32.49 -17.42 -9.17
CA GLU A 699 -31.92 -16.10 -8.85
C GLU A 699 -32.40 -15.10 -9.90
N GLU A 700 -33.20 -14.14 -9.45
CA GLU A 700 -33.80 -13.10 -10.27
C GLU A 700 -32.72 -12.12 -10.75
N LYS A 701 -32.38 -12.17 -12.05
CA LYS A 701 -31.44 -11.22 -12.66
C LYS A 701 -32.05 -9.82 -12.68
N VAL A 702 -31.61 -8.96 -11.77
CA VAL A 702 -31.94 -7.54 -11.80
C VAL A 702 -31.24 -6.87 -12.99
N GLU A 703 -32.03 -6.45 -13.97
CA GLU A 703 -31.57 -5.64 -15.10
C GLU A 703 -31.43 -4.18 -14.63
N GLN A 704 -30.21 -3.79 -14.21
CA GLN A 704 -29.96 -2.42 -13.72
C GLN A 704 -29.97 -1.41 -14.87
N THR A 705 -31.11 -0.77 -15.06
CA THR A 705 -31.20 0.57 -15.66
C THR A 705 -31.52 1.57 -14.54
N LEU A 706 -30.62 2.54 -14.32
CA LEU A 706 -30.86 3.62 -13.37
C LEU A 706 -31.60 4.75 -14.08
N PRO A 707 -32.81 5.15 -13.64
CA PRO A 707 -33.49 6.31 -14.19
C PRO A 707 -32.83 7.59 -13.68
N ILE A 708 -32.08 8.24 -14.56
CA ILE A 708 -31.51 9.58 -14.34
C ILE A 708 -32.64 10.61 -14.52
N ASP A 709 -32.72 11.63 -13.65
CA ASP A 709 -33.67 12.73 -13.83
C ASP A 709 -33.19 13.74 -14.89
N GLU A 710 -34.07 14.65 -15.32
CA GLU A 710 -33.79 15.65 -16.36
C GLU A 710 -32.68 16.66 -15.98
N THR A 711 -32.08 16.54 -14.79
CA THR A 711 -30.99 17.38 -14.28
C THR A 711 -29.73 16.61 -13.86
N GLY A 712 -29.73 15.28 -13.97
CA GLY A 712 -28.56 14.44 -13.71
C GLY A 712 -28.12 14.33 -12.25
N ARG A 713 -29.05 14.38 -11.27
CA ARG A 713 -28.69 14.40 -9.83
C ARG A 713 -29.49 13.46 -8.94
N THR A 714 -28.77 12.61 -8.19
CA THR A 714 -29.28 11.98 -6.97
C THR A 714 -29.08 12.91 -5.76
N LYS A 715 -29.81 12.66 -4.66
CA LYS A 715 -29.69 13.38 -3.37
C LYS A 715 -29.42 12.39 -2.25
N TYR A 716 -28.68 12.77 -1.19
CA TYR A 716 -29.20 12.95 0.19
C TYR A 716 -28.07 13.16 1.27
N TRP A 717 -27.90 14.41 1.75
CA TRP A 717 -27.51 14.88 3.13
C TRP A 717 -26.16 14.50 3.83
N GLU A 718 -25.77 15.32 4.83
CA GLU A 718 -24.45 15.36 5.51
C GLU A 718 -24.48 15.21 7.07
N LYS A 719 -23.41 14.67 7.70
CA LYS A 719 -22.80 14.95 9.06
C LYS A 719 -21.78 13.88 9.51
N GLY A 720 -20.88 14.07 10.51
CA GLY A 720 -20.46 15.29 11.24
C GLY A 720 -20.13 15.07 12.75
N GLY A 721 -18.90 15.40 13.21
CA GLY A 721 -18.40 15.35 14.62
C GLY A 721 -17.69 14.03 15.03
N GLU A 722 -16.79 13.93 16.04
CA GLU A 722 -16.04 14.90 16.88
C GLU A 722 -14.79 14.21 17.54
N GLN A 723 -14.07 14.83 18.51
CA GLN A 723 -12.64 14.54 18.91
C GLN A 723 -12.41 14.14 20.40
N VAL A 724 -11.28 13.47 20.76
CA VAL A 724 -10.84 13.10 22.15
C VAL A 724 -9.28 13.15 22.35
N LYS A 725 -8.76 13.16 23.60
CA LYS A 725 -7.32 13.26 24.07
C LYS A 725 -6.89 12.02 24.93
N GLY A 726 -5.66 11.79 25.46
CA GLY A 726 -4.38 12.54 25.65
C GLY A 726 -4.04 12.76 27.16
N SER A 727 -2.80 12.55 27.67
CA SER A 727 -2.55 12.28 29.10
C SER A 727 -1.28 12.79 29.85
N ALA A 728 -1.54 13.29 31.07
CA ALA A 728 -0.94 12.92 32.38
C ALA A 728 0.53 13.19 32.81
N TRP A 729 1.54 13.42 31.96
CA TRP A 729 2.95 13.37 32.45
C TRP A 729 3.54 14.66 33.05
N GLU A 730 3.02 15.85 32.73
CA GLU A 730 3.79 17.12 32.76
C GLU A 730 4.07 17.74 34.16
N GLU A 731 3.95 16.97 35.25
CA GLU A 731 3.85 17.52 36.62
C GLU A 731 4.98 17.14 37.62
N ASP A 732 6.00 16.35 37.26
CA ASP A 732 7.09 16.05 38.22
C ASP A 732 7.86 17.32 38.67
N PRO A 733 7.85 17.67 39.98
CA PRO A 733 8.43 18.94 40.44
C PRO A 733 9.95 19.02 40.38
N LEU A 734 10.67 17.90 40.47
CA LEU A 734 12.14 17.90 40.50
C LEU A 734 12.70 17.99 39.07
N ILE A 735 12.05 17.32 38.11
CA ILE A 735 12.31 17.52 36.68
C ILE A 735 11.92 18.95 36.27
N LYS A 736 10.83 19.51 36.80
CA LYS A 736 10.49 20.94 36.61
C LYS A 736 11.56 21.87 37.20
N GLU A 737 12.04 21.63 38.41
CA GLU A 737 13.08 22.48 39.04
C GLU A 737 14.41 22.39 38.30
N ILE A 738 14.83 21.19 37.89
CA ILE A 738 16.09 20.97 37.16
C ILE A 738 16.00 21.52 35.74
N SER A 739 14.91 21.30 35.01
CA SER A 739 14.75 21.84 33.64
C SER A 739 14.64 23.35 33.61
N THR A 740 13.88 23.95 34.55
CA THR A 740 13.76 25.42 34.67
C THR A 740 15.13 26.07 34.98
N LYS A 741 15.97 25.42 35.79
CA LYS A 741 17.32 25.92 36.12
C LYS A 741 18.37 25.61 35.04
N ALA A 742 18.27 24.48 34.34
CA ALA A 742 19.24 24.07 33.33
C ALA A 742 19.34 25.04 32.14
N ASN A 743 18.25 25.78 31.87
CA ASN A 743 18.20 26.79 30.82
C ASN A 743 18.75 28.16 31.25
N SER A 744 19.23 28.33 32.50
CA SER A 744 19.56 29.66 33.06
C SER A 744 20.89 29.76 33.83
N VAL A 745 21.77 28.75 33.77
CA VAL A 745 23.09 28.76 34.43
C VAL A 745 24.20 28.31 33.49
N THR A 746 25.45 28.73 33.72
CA THR A 746 26.58 28.33 32.88
C THR A 746 26.95 26.85 33.08
N TRP A 747 27.61 26.25 32.09
CA TRP A 747 28.02 24.83 32.16
C TRP A 747 28.87 24.51 33.41
N ALA A 748 29.78 25.41 33.79
CA ALA A 748 30.59 25.25 35.00
C ALA A 748 29.75 25.28 36.29
N GLU A 749 28.67 26.09 36.33
CA GLU A 749 27.74 26.12 37.45
C GLU A 749 26.82 24.89 37.47
N LEU A 750 26.37 24.42 36.31
CA LEU A 750 25.58 23.18 36.17
C LEU A 750 26.40 21.96 36.63
N VAL A 751 27.65 21.84 36.18
CA VAL A 751 28.60 20.81 36.62
C VAL A 751 28.86 20.90 38.12
N LYS A 752 28.99 22.11 38.68
CA LYS A 752 29.13 22.31 40.14
C LYS A 752 27.88 21.86 40.91
N ILE A 753 26.68 22.24 40.46
CA ILE A 753 25.40 21.79 41.04
C ILE A 753 25.31 20.26 41.04
N ILE A 754 25.67 19.62 39.93
CA ILE A 754 25.75 18.16 39.81
C ILE A 754 26.80 17.56 40.76
N TYR A 755 27.95 18.22 40.95
CA TYR A 755 29.01 17.76 41.87
C TYR A 755 28.58 17.82 43.35
N GLU A 756 27.80 18.84 43.72
CA GLU A 756 27.30 19.10 45.08
C GLU A 756 26.04 18.27 45.45
N MET A 757 25.41 17.58 44.49
CA MET A 757 24.32 16.62 44.73
C MET A 757 24.78 15.36 45.51
N THR A 758 23.84 14.67 46.16
CA THR A 758 24.10 13.39 46.83
C THR A 758 24.25 12.24 45.83
N ASP A 759 24.97 11.19 46.23
CA ASP A 759 25.30 10.05 45.34
C ASP A 759 24.09 9.19 44.95
N GLU A 760 22.95 9.34 45.63
CA GLU A 760 21.67 8.75 45.23
C GLU A 760 21.01 9.54 44.09
N ILE A 761 21.05 10.88 44.15
CA ILE A 761 20.53 11.77 43.10
C ILE A 761 21.37 11.67 41.83
N LYS A 762 22.71 11.58 41.97
CA LYS A 762 23.63 11.36 40.84
C LYS A 762 23.33 10.05 40.11
N ARG A 763 23.05 8.96 40.83
CA ARG A 763 22.67 7.65 40.23
C ARG A 763 21.31 7.70 39.56
N ARG A 764 20.29 8.31 40.18
CA ARG A 764 18.96 8.49 39.55
C ARG A 764 19.02 9.24 38.21
N ASN A 765 19.95 10.18 38.05
CA ASN A 765 20.11 10.97 36.83
C ASN A 765 21.12 10.38 35.82
N MET A 766 21.56 9.14 35.98
CA MET A 766 22.56 8.51 35.10
C MET A 766 22.15 8.51 33.62
N ILE A 767 20.86 8.35 33.31
CA ILE A 767 20.34 8.46 31.93
C ILE A 767 20.49 9.88 31.37
N LEU A 768 20.32 10.92 32.20
CA LEU A 768 20.55 12.32 31.79
C LEU A 768 22.04 12.56 31.51
N HIS A 769 22.93 11.98 32.34
CA HIS A 769 24.38 12.04 32.14
C HIS A 769 24.84 11.30 30.88
N LEU A 770 24.27 10.12 30.59
CA LEU A 770 24.52 9.36 29.36
C LEU A 770 23.94 10.06 28.11
N ARG A 771 22.76 10.69 28.21
CA ARG A 771 22.14 11.47 27.12
C ARG A 771 22.99 12.70 26.77
N ASN A 772 23.57 13.37 27.77
CA ASN A 772 24.54 14.44 27.57
C ASN A 772 25.87 13.91 27.01
N ALA A 773 26.38 12.77 27.49
CA ALA A 773 27.58 12.15 26.94
C ALA A 773 27.41 11.77 25.46
N ALA A 774 26.29 11.15 25.08
CA ALA A 774 25.97 10.82 23.69
C ALA A 774 25.86 12.07 22.81
N LYS A 775 25.28 13.16 23.33
CA LYS A 775 25.23 14.46 22.64
C LYS A 775 26.64 15.03 22.40
N MET A 776 27.55 14.94 23.38
CA MET A 776 28.94 15.37 23.24
C MET A 776 29.76 14.46 22.30
N MET A 777 29.46 13.15 22.26
CA MET A 777 30.14 12.18 21.39
C MET A 777 29.81 12.35 19.90
N GLY A 778 28.68 13.00 19.56
CA GLY A 778 28.32 13.31 18.17
C GLY A 778 29.29 14.25 17.46
N ASP A 779 29.83 15.25 18.18
CA ASP A 779 30.73 16.27 17.63
C ASP A 779 32.19 15.77 17.53
N LYS A 780 32.42 14.88 16.55
CA LYS A 780 33.70 14.19 16.30
C LYS A 780 34.82 15.12 15.79
N ALA A 781 35.33 16.02 16.63
CA ALA A 781 36.45 16.89 16.29
C ALA A 781 37.45 17.25 17.42
N ARG A 782 37.10 17.19 18.71
CA ARG A 782 37.92 17.85 19.79
C ARG A 782 38.07 17.12 21.13
N GLN A 783 37.55 15.90 21.30
CA GLN A 783 37.27 15.35 22.64
C GLN A 783 38.51 15.14 23.55
N ASP A 784 39.63 14.59 23.06
CA ASP A 784 40.77 14.22 23.93
C ASP A 784 41.62 15.38 24.50
N THR A 785 41.39 16.63 24.08
CA THR A 785 42.12 17.80 24.60
C THR A 785 41.23 18.83 25.29
N ASP A 786 39.92 18.58 25.39
CA ASP A 786 38.98 19.47 26.06
C ASP A 786 39.04 19.31 27.60
N PRO A 787 39.34 20.39 28.37
CA PRO A 787 39.42 20.31 29.82
C PRO A 787 38.12 19.87 30.51
N ASP A 788 36.96 20.23 29.96
CA ASP A 788 35.66 19.90 30.53
C ASP A 788 35.29 18.44 30.23
N TRP A 789 35.67 17.89 29.07
CA TRP A 789 35.58 16.45 28.81
C TRP A 789 36.49 15.64 29.74
N VAL A 790 37.72 16.11 29.97
CA VAL A 790 38.65 15.47 30.94
C VAL A 790 38.12 15.53 32.37
N LEU A 791 37.30 16.51 32.72
CA LEU A 791 36.60 16.58 34.01
C LEU A 791 35.37 15.66 34.04
N TYR A 792 34.57 15.66 32.97
CA TYR A 792 33.32 14.89 32.85
C TYR A 792 33.58 13.37 32.78
N ARG A 793 34.59 12.92 32.03
CA ARG A 793 35.01 11.51 32.00
C ARG A 793 35.46 11.02 33.38
N LYS A 794 36.15 11.86 34.18
CA LYS A 794 36.51 11.52 35.56
C LYS A 794 35.29 11.41 36.48
N LEU A 795 34.29 12.28 36.30
CA LEU A 795 33.03 12.20 37.04
C LEU A 795 32.29 10.89 36.71
N LEU A 796 32.15 10.54 35.43
CA LEU A 796 31.49 9.30 35.00
C LEU A 796 32.22 8.04 35.50
N ILE A 797 33.55 7.99 35.41
CA ILE A 797 34.36 6.92 36.00
C ILE A 797 34.16 6.84 37.52
N SER A 798 34.05 7.97 38.23
CA SER A 798 33.77 7.98 39.67
C SER A 798 32.34 7.53 40.05
N LEU A 799 31.42 7.51 39.08
CA LEU A 799 30.07 6.95 39.24
C LEU A 799 29.98 5.46 38.85
N GLY A 800 31.10 4.84 38.46
CA GLY A 800 31.18 3.43 38.05
C GLY A 800 30.92 3.17 36.56
N VAL A 801 30.93 4.20 35.72
CA VAL A 801 30.80 4.07 34.26
C VAL A 801 32.20 3.96 33.64
N GLU A 802 32.54 2.81 33.06
CA GLU A 802 33.78 2.65 32.29
C GLU A 802 33.67 3.34 30.92
N ILE A 803 34.73 4.04 30.51
CA ILE A 803 34.86 4.89 29.30
C ILE A 803 36.30 4.88 28.83
#